data_AF-A0AAV7EY52-F1
#
_entry.id   AF-A0AAV7EY52-F1
#
_cell.length_a   1.000
_cell.length_b   1.000
_cell.length_c   1.000
_cell.angle_alpha   90.00
_cell.angle_beta   90.00
_cell.angle_gamma   90.00
#
_symmetry.space_group_name_H-M   'P 1'
#
loop_
_entity.id
_entity.type
_entity.pdbx_description
1 polymer ?
#
loop_
_entity_poly.entity_id
_entity_poly.type
_entity_poly.pdbx_seq_one_letter_code
_entity_poly.pdbx_strand_id
1 'polypeptide(L)'
;MGSILMSGCVVFFFLLIVQQGSASFNYGEALTKAILFFEGQRSGKLPAEQRVQWRGDSGLNDGRDSGVNMVGGYYDAGDNVKFGFPMAFTITQLAWGAVEFGARSSVKKEMPHLMDAIRWGADYLMKAHPEPDVLYGEVGDGNSDHACWERPEDMTTPRNAYRIDDHHPGADIAGETAAALAAASIVFRHQDATYSTQLVTHAKQLFDFARNHPALYEDSIPVVSGFYRSSDYKDELVWAAAWLHRATGDTFYLNLLSNPQGGTGGPRSQFSWDDKYAGAQALVARLVLEGKVRNEGVWADYKNSIESFLCSCIQKGRNNFHKTAGGLLWLGEWSSIQYVSSSMLLVTAYSDYLEATKSVLKCPGGNVWPADLISLAQSQVNYILGTNPKKMSYMVGFGSNYPKKIHHRGASIVSIKKDPKPVDCQTGYSQWYSRNADNPNLLLGALAGGPDSNDGYTDDRANFRQNEPSTASNAGLVGVLLPLPYACMASRRTLVSLLCLFLLVPQGYTTANFGLALTNSLLYFEAQRSGRLPDDQRVKWRGHSGLRDGAVSGVNLVGGYYDAGDNVKFGFPMAFSITLLSWGVVEFRERFAARNELANALAAVKWGTDYLLKAHRSPEVLYGEVGDGTSDHACWMRPEDMTTSRAAYKVDAAHPGSDLAGETAAAMAAASLAFRPTDGRYANLLLGHSKQLFEFARKHRGTYSDGIPDCKIFYRGSGYQDELSWAAAWLYRATRNNIYLNFLSTPGSSGGQQPEFSWDDKYAGAQALVAKFVLEGKVPNSGVWAEYKYNIEQFICSCVQKGNWNVKRTPGGLLWWYEQSSLQYVSSSMLLTTIYSDYLSNARATLQCPRGAVHPSDLISFAQSQVEYILGNNPLGLSYMVGYGGKYPQQVHHRGSSIVSIKKDRRKVGCGEGYYRWYGRNAPNPNVLVGAMVAGPNSKDGFNDTRANNGQTEPATTGNAALVGVLARLA
;
A
#
# COMPACT_ATOMS: atom_id res chain seq x y z
N MET A 1 -17.36 -60.19 -45.82
CA MET A 1 -17.97 -59.47 -46.95
C MET A 1 -18.72 -58.27 -46.40
N GLY A 2 -18.52 -57.09 -46.99
CA GLY A 2 -19.10 -55.80 -46.59
C GLY A 2 -17.99 -54.81 -46.19
N SER A 3 -17.51 -53.92 -47.07
CA SER A 3 -18.12 -52.62 -47.48
C SER A 3 -17.66 -51.49 -46.54
N ILE A 4 -17.21 -50.28 -46.90
CA ILE A 4 -17.18 -49.42 -48.10
C ILE A 4 -16.13 -48.31 -47.79
N LEU A 5 -15.40 -47.78 -48.78
CA LEU A 5 -14.78 -46.44 -48.70
C LEU A 5 -14.57 -45.89 -50.12
N MET A 6 -15.21 -44.77 -50.43
CA MET A 6 -14.95 -43.95 -51.61
C MET A 6 -14.75 -42.48 -51.21
N SER A 7 -13.81 -41.85 -51.91
CA SER A 7 -13.28 -40.49 -51.78
C SER A 7 -14.27 -39.34 -52.00
N GLY A 8 -13.92 -38.17 -51.45
CA GLY A 8 -14.36 -36.86 -51.91
C GLY A 8 -13.47 -35.74 -51.36
N CYS A 9 -12.80 -35.00 -52.25
CA CYS A 9 -11.93 -33.86 -51.96
C CYS A 9 -12.66 -32.68 -51.30
N VAL A 10 -12.02 -32.01 -50.33
CA VAL A 10 -12.25 -30.59 -50.02
C VAL A 10 -10.90 -29.91 -49.76
N VAL A 11 -10.62 -28.88 -50.55
CA VAL A 11 -9.50 -27.95 -50.43
C VAL A 11 -9.71 -27.05 -49.22
N PHE A 12 -8.75 -26.97 -48.30
CA PHE A 12 -8.71 -25.96 -47.25
C PHE A 12 -7.45 -25.10 -47.40
N PHE A 13 -7.68 -23.83 -47.76
CA PHE A 13 -6.71 -22.74 -47.66
C PHE A 13 -6.37 -22.53 -46.16
N PHE A 14 -5.14 -22.83 -45.75
CA PHE A 14 -4.63 -22.39 -44.45
C PHE A 14 -4.18 -20.93 -44.56
N LEU A 15 -5.02 -20.01 -44.07
CA LEU A 15 -4.58 -18.68 -43.65
C LEU A 15 -3.73 -18.84 -42.38
N LEU A 16 -2.42 -18.70 -42.54
CA LEU A 16 -1.47 -18.51 -41.42
C LEU A 16 -1.77 -17.18 -40.74
N ILE A 17 -2.63 -17.20 -39.72
CA ILE A 17 -2.70 -16.10 -38.74
C ILE A 17 -1.47 -16.24 -37.85
N VAL A 18 -0.46 -15.42 -38.14
CA VAL A 18 0.66 -15.16 -37.23
C VAL A 18 0.10 -14.44 -36.01
N GLN A 19 -0.24 -15.17 -34.94
CA GLN A 19 -0.40 -14.56 -33.63
C GLN A 19 0.97 -14.10 -33.13
N GLN A 20 1.26 -12.81 -33.31
CA GLN A 20 2.35 -12.15 -32.60
C GLN A 20 2.02 -12.17 -31.10
N GLY A 21 2.74 -12.99 -30.33
CA GLY A 21 2.65 -12.98 -28.87
C GLY A 21 3.05 -11.61 -28.32
N SER A 22 2.09 -10.88 -27.76
CA SER A 22 2.33 -9.62 -27.05
C SER A 22 3.35 -9.83 -25.93
N ALA A 23 4.46 -9.09 -25.96
CA ALA A 23 5.40 -9.04 -24.87
C ALA A 23 4.74 -8.34 -23.67
N SER A 24 4.61 -9.02 -22.54
CA SER A 24 4.07 -8.42 -21.33
C SER A 24 5.18 -7.63 -20.63
N PHE A 25 5.07 -6.29 -20.60
CA PHE A 25 6.05 -5.40 -19.96
C PHE A 25 5.84 -5.29 -18.46
N ASN A 26 6.92 -5.24 -17.68
CA ASN A 26 6.86 -5.02 -16.24
C ASN A 26 6.54 -3.55 -15.92
N TYR A 27 5.25 -3.21 -15.80
CA TYR A 27 4.83 -1.84 -15.47
C TYR A 27 5.31 -1.35 -14.08
N GLY A 28 5.74 -2.25 -13.18
CA GLY A 28 6.16 -1.88 -11.83
C GLY A 28 7.57 -1.34 -11.83
N GLU A 29 8.42 -2.00 -12.62
CA GLU A 29 9.74 -1.47 -12.96
C GLU A 29 9.63 -0.14 -13.73
N ALA A 30 8.67 -0.02 -14.67
CA ALA A 30 8.42 1.23 -15.37
C ALA A 30 7.99 2.34 -14.40
N LEU A 31 7.08 2.06 -13.46
CA LEU A 31 6.63 3.03 -12.46
C LEU A 31 7.77 3.47 -11.54
N THR A 32 8.54 2.52 -11.02
CA THR A 32 9.70 2.81 -10.15
C THR A 32 10.66 3.78 -10.83
N LYS A 33 10.97 3.53 -12.11
CA LYS A 33 11.86 4.39 -12.90
C LYS A 33 11.21 5.74 -13.22
N ALA A 34 9.94 5.75 -13.61
CA ALA A 34 9.21 6.99 -13.91
C ALA A 34 9.16 7.94 -12.69
N ILE A 35 9.05 7.42 -11.46
CA ILE A 35 9.15 8.22 -10.23
C ILE A 35 10.60 8.64 -9.95
N LEU A 36 11.58 7.76 -10.19
CA LEU A 36 13.00 8.05 -9.99
C LEU A 36 13.49 9.24 -10.85
N PHE A 37 12.91 9.44 -12.04
CA PHE A 37 13.21 10.58 -12.91
C PHE A 37 13.14 11.93 -12.18
N PHE A 38 12.15 12.13 -11.31
CA PHE A 38 11.96 13.40 -10.61
C PHE A 38 13.16 13.78 -9.73
N GLU A 39 13.88 12.81 -9.16
CA GLU A 39 15.12 13.09 -8.41
C GLU A 39 16.23 13.64 -9.30
N GLY A 40 16.26 13.23 -10.57
CA GLY A 40 17.15 13.75 -11.60
C GLY A 40 16.83 15.18 -12.02
N GLN A 41 15.61 15.67 -11.72
CA GLN A 41 15.15 17.04 -12.01
C GLN A 41 15.25 17.99 -10.82
N ARG A 42 15.58 17.52 -9.61
CA ARG A 42 15.59 18.38 -8.42
C ARG A 42 16.64 19.48 -8.54
N SER A 43 16.28 20.66 -8.05
CA SER A 43 17.16 21.81 -7.83
C SER A 43 17.26 22.11 -6.33
N GLY A 44 18.24 22.87 -5.90
CA GLY A 44 18.48 23.17 -4.50
C GLY A 44 19.41 22.17 -3.82
N LYS A 45 19.35 22.15 -2.48
CA LYS A 45 20.12 21.20 -1.67
C LYS A 45 19.47 19.82 -1.71
N LEU A 46 20.15 18.85 -2.29
CA LEU A 46 19.62 17.50 -2.49
C LEU A 46 19.63 16.71 -1.17
N PRO A 47 18.60 15.88 -0.92
CA PRO A 47 18.57 15.04 0.27
C PRO A 47 19.68 13.97 0.25
N ALA A 48 20.23 13.63 1.42
CA ALA A 48 21.32 12.66 1.55
C ALA A 48 20.90 11.24 1.12
N GLU A 49 19.61 10.95 1.28
CA GLU A 49 18.94 9.70 0.98
C GLU A 49 18.39 9.62 -0.46
N GLN A 50 18.56 10.67 -1.27
CA GLN A 50 18.18 10.64 -2.68
C GLN A 50 18.84 9.45 -3.40
N ARG A 51 18.12 8.76 -4.29
CA ARG A 51 18.58 7.56 -5.01
C ARG A 51 19.42 7.92 -6.24
N VAL A 52 19.09 8.98 -6.98
CA VAL A 52 19.91 9.48 -8.09
C VAL A 52 21.25 10.04 -7.57
N GLN A 53 22.33 9.28 -7.76
CA GLN A 53 23.64 9.59 -7.19
C GLN A 53 24.51 10.51 -8.03
N TRP A 54 24.26 10.70 -9.32
CA TRP A 54 25.16 11.46 -10.20
C TRP A 54 24.91 12.97 -10.19
N ARG A 55 23.82 13.43 -9.56
CA ARG A 55 23.50 14.86 -9.33
C ARG A 55 24.18 15.40 -8.07
N GLY A 56 24.45 16.70 -8.06
CA GLY A 56 24.86 17.48 -6.89
C GLY A 56 23.91 18.65 -6.62
N ASP A 57 24.18 19.39 -5.54
CA ASP A 57 23.42 20.59 -5.16
C ASP A 57 23.53 21.67 -6.24
N SER A 58 22.42 22.35 -6.55
CA SER A 58 22.38 23.42 -7.56
C SER A 58 21.39 24.52 -7.17
N GLY A 59 21.48 25.71 -7.75
CA GLY A 59 20.49 26.78 -7.51
C GLY A 59 20.35 27.21 -6.05
N LEU A 60 21.44 27.13 -5.28
CA LEU A 60 21.45 27.45 -3.85
C LEU A 60 21.28 28.94 -3.54
N ASN A 61 21.35 29.80 -4.56
CA ASN A 61 21.16 31.24 -4.46
C ASN A 61 19.87 31.71 -5.16
N ASP A 62 19.05 30.80 -5.66
CA ASP A 62 17.83 31.16 -6.39
C ASP A 62 16.91 32.02 -5.51
N GLY A 63 16.47 33.17 -6.05
CA GLY A 63 15.61 34.14 -5.35
C GLY A 63 16.35 35.19 -4.52
N ARG A 64 17.66 35.04 -4.28
CA ARG A 64 18.45 35.94 -3.43
C ARG A 64 18.40 37.40 -3.89
N ASP A 65 18.48 37.63 -5.20
CA ASP A 65 18.49 38.98 -5.78
C ASP A 65 17.12 39.67 -5.65
N SER A 66 16.06 38.89 -5.43
CA SER A 66 14.69 39.36 -5.18
C SER A 66 14.34 39.37 -3.67
N GLY A 67 15.31 39.08 -2.79
CA GLY A 67 15.09 39.04 -1.34
C GLY A 67 14.24 37.88 -0.84
N VAL A 68 14.04 36.84 -1.66
CA VAL A 68 13.23 35.65 -1.35
C VAL A 68 14.04 34.37 -1.43
N ASN A 69 13.50 33.26 -0.90
CA ASN A 69 14.14 31.94 -0.99
C ASN A 69 13.43 31.06 -2.02
N MET A 70 14.04 30.90 -3.19
CA MET A 70 13.55 30.04 -4.28
C MET A 70 14.42 28.79 -4.48
N VAL A 71 15.15 28.37 -3.44
CA VAL A 71 15.92 27.11 -3.43
C VAL A 71 14.96 25.92 -3.33
N GLY A 72 15.18 24.88 -4.14
CA GLY A 72 14.28 23.71 -4.24
C GLY A 72 13.43 23.73 -5.51
N GLY A 73 12.51 22.78 -5.65
CA GLY A 73 11.67 22.64 -6.86
C GLY A 73 12.34 21.83 -7.96
N TYR A 74 11.69 21.75 -9.11
CA TYR A 74 12.15 20.98 -10.27
C TYR A 74 12.63 21.88 -11.41
N TYR A 75 13.68 21.45 -12.09
CA TYR A 75 13.98 21.91 -13.44
C TYR A 75 13.13 21.15 -14.45
N ASP A 76 12.76 21.80 -15.54
CA ASP A 76 11.93 21.20 -16.57
C ASP A 76 12.68 20.99 -17.89
N ALA A 77 12.20 20.07 -18.74
CA ALA A 77 12.66 19.88 -20.13
C ALA A 77 14.18 19.75 -20.36
N GLY A 78 14.96 19.28 -19.38
CA GLY A 78 16.43 19.20 -19.51
C GLY A 78 17.17 20.55 -19.44
N ASP A 79 16.43 21.61 -19.11
CA ASP A 79 16.89 22.96 -18.78
C ASP A 79 17.40 23.07 -17.35
N ASN A 80 18.00 24.23 -17.04
CA ASN A 80 18.22 24.64 -15.66
C ASN A 80 17.21 25.70 -15.21
N VAL A 81 16.13 25.95 -15.96
CA VAL A 81 15.06 26.89 -15.59
C VAL A 81 13.96 26.19 -14.80
N LYS A 82 13.37 26.89 -13.83
CA LYS A 82 12.19 26.43 -13.09
C LYS A 82 10.96 27.14 -13.63
N PHE A 83 10.23 26.48 -14.53
CA PHE A 83 8.95 26.99 -15.04
C PHE A 83 7.81 26.58 -14.10
N GLY A 84 7.18 27.55 -13.45
CA GLY A 84 6.16 27.32 -12.43
C GLY A 84 4.86 26.73 -12.99
N PHE A 85 4.43 27.16 -14.18
CA PHE A 85 3.18 26.70 -14.79
C PHE A 85 3.18 25.18 -15.13
N PRO A 86 4.13 24.65 -15.92
CA PRO A 86 4.22 23.20 -16.14
C PRO A 86 4.61 22.42 -14.87
N MET A 87 5.32 23.03 -13.92
CA MET A 87 5.61 22.39 -12.62
C MET A 87 4.34 22.20 -11.80
N ALA A 88 3.48 23.21 -11.71
CA ALA A 88 2.20 23.09 -11.03
C ALA A 88 1.35 21.99 -11.66
N PHE A 89 1.25 21.94 -12.99
CA PHE A 89 0.56 20.86 -13.71
C PHE A 89 1.16 19.47 -13.43
N THR A 90 2.48 19.37 -13.35
CA THR A 90 3.19 18.14 -12.95
C THR A 90 2.74 17.67 -11.57
N ILE A 91 2.71 18.57 -10.59
CA ILE A 91 2.30 18.23 -9.22
C ILE A 91 0.82 17.84 -9.17
N THR A 92 -0.05 18.52 -9.92
CA THR A 92 -1.46 18.16 -10.02
C THR A 92 -1.63 16.75 -10.59
N GLN A 93 -0.91 16.37 -11.65
CA GLN A 93 -0.99 15.03 -12.23
C GLN A 93 -0.46 13.93 -11.29
N LEU A 94 0.69 14.15 -10.64
CA LEU A 94 1.23 13.20 -9.66
C LEU A 94 0.27 13.01 -8.48
N ALA A 95 -0.26 14.12 -7.95
CA ALA A 95 -1.24 14.09 -6.88
C ALA A 95 -2.54 13.42 -7.32
N TRP A 96 -3.02 13.67 -8.54
CA TRP A 96 -4.21 13.01 -9.06
C TRP A 96 -4.03 11.49 -9.13
N GLY A 97 -2.92 11.03 -9.72
CA GLY A 97 -2.60 9.60 -9.75
C GLY A 97 -2.56 8.98 -8.35
N ALA A 98 -1.91 9.66 -7.38
CA ALA A 98 -1.88 9.22 -5.99
C ALA A 98 -3.28 9.18 -5.34
N VAL A 99 -4.13 10.17 -5.60
CA VAL A 99 -5.49 10.25 -5.05
C VAL A 99 -6.40 9.14 -5.60
N GLU A 100 -6.38 8.86 -6.91
CA GLU A 100 -7.24 7.80 -7.47
C GLU A 100 -6.71 6.40 -7.16
N PHE A 101 -5.38 6.22 -7.25
CA PHE A 101 -4.79 4.89 -7.35
C PHE A 101 -3.88 4.53 -6.18
N GLY A 102 -3.55 5.47 -5.29
CA GLY A 102 -2.62 5.25 -4.18
C GLY A 102 -3.08 4.23 -3.14
N ALA A 103 -4.39 3.96 -3.05
CA ALA A 103 -4.94 2.91 -2.20
C ALA A 103 -4.71 1.48 -2.75
N ARG A 104 -4.35 1.33 -4.04
CA ARG A 104 -4.15 0.01 -4.68
C ARG A 104 -2.92 -0.67 -4.08
N SER A 105 -3.05 -1.95 -3.70
CA SER A 105 -1.95 -2.70 -3.07
C SER A 105 -0.69 -2.77 -3.94
N SER A 106 -0.89 -2.79 -5.26
CA SER A 106 0.15 -2.77 -6.27
C SER A 106 1.03 -1.50 -6.18
N VAL A 107 0.43 -0.36 -5.85
CA VAL A 107 1.10 0.96 -5.82
C VAL A 107 1.78 1.23 -4.47
N LYS A 108 1.36 0.56 -3.38
CA LYS A 108 1.78 0.86 -2.00
C LYS A 108 3.29 0.95 -1.78
N LYS A 109 4.09 0.15 -2.51
CA LYS A 109 5.56 0.19 -2.40
C LYS A 109 6.15 1.50 -2.93
N GLU A 110 5.57 2.07 -3.99
CA GLU A 110 6.05 3.28 -4.63
C GLU A 110 5.45 4.56 -4.01
N MET A 111 4.41 4.42 -3.16
CA MET A 111 3.74 5.56 -2.52
C MET A 111 4.68 6.49 -1.74
N PRO A 112 5.63 6.03 -0.91
CA PRO A 112 6.56 6.93 -0.24
C PRO A 112 7.36 7.77 -1.25
N HIS A 113 7.88 7.15 -2.31
CA HIS A 113 8.63 7.86 -3.35
C HIS A 113 7.77 8.82 -4.18
N LEU A 114 6.52 8.44 -4.47
CA LEU A 114 5.56 9.31 -5.14
C LEU A 114 5.19 10.51 -4.26
N MET A 115 4.94 10.28 -2.97
CA MET A 115 4.65 11.34 -2.00
C MET A 115 5.85 12.26 -1.81
N ASP A 116 7.08 11.73 -1.77
CA ASP A 116 8.30 12.55 -1.74
C ASP A 116 8.45 13.42 -2.99
N ALA A 117 8.08 12.89 -4.17
CA ALA A 117 8.10 13.64 -5.42
C ALA A 117 7.05 14.77 -5.42
N ILE A 118 5.83 14.49 -4.93
CA ILE A 118 4.75 15.49 -4.79
C ILE A 118 5.16 16.55 -3.77
N ARG A 119 5.64 16.16 -2.58
CA ARG A 119 6.04 17.06 -1.49
C ARG A 119 7.14 18.00 -1.94
N TRP A 120 8.15 17.52 -2.66
CA TRP A 120 9.24 18.36 -3.14
C TRP A 120 8.77 19.53 -4.02
N GLY A 121 7.81 19.28 -4.92
CA GLY A 121 7.23 20.33 -5.75
C GLY A 121 6.23 21.20 -4.99
N ALA A 122 5.36 20.61 -4.18
CA ALA A 122 4.39 21.35 -3.38
C ALA A 122 5.07 22.31 -2.37
N ASP A 123 6.16 21.88 -1.74
CA ASP A 123 6.98 22.73 -0.86
C ASP A 123 7.58 23.92 -1.63
N TYR A 124 7.99 23.71 -2.88
CA TYR A 124 8.48 24.80 -3.73
C TYR A 124 7.35 25.76 -4.12
N LEU A 125 6.19 25.25 -4.52
CA LEU A 125 5.03 26.08 -4.90
C LEU A 125 4.51 26.91 -3.71
N MET A 126 4.52 26.37 -2.48
CA MET A 126 4.21 27.16 -1.29
C MET A 126 5.27 28.24 -1.00
N LYS A 127 6.57 27.93 -1.17
CA LYS A 127 7.63 28.94 -1.06
C LYS A 127 7.52 30.04 -2.12
N ALA A 128 7.08 29.67 -3.32
CA ALA A 128 6.83 30.59 -4.42
C ALA A 128 5.61 31.50 -4.18
N HIS A 129 4.74 31.16 -3.23
CA HIS A 129 3.56 31.94 -2.84
C HIS A 129 3.71 32.49 -1.40
N PRO A 130 4.59 33.49 -1.20
CA PRO A 130 4.90 34.02 0.14
C PRO A 130 3.78 34.89 0.72
N GLU A 131 2.93 35.49 -0.12
CA GLU A 131 1.84 36.38 0.25
C GLU A 131 0.60 36.09 -0.61
N PRO A 132 -0.63 36.35 -0.13
CA PRO A 132 -1.87 35.92 -0.79
C PRO A 132 -2.00 36.28 -2.28
N ASP A 133 -1.47 37.43 -2.67
CA ASP A 133 -1.56 37.99 -4.03
C ASP A 133 -0.19 38.04 -4.72
N VAL A 134 0.79 37.23 -4.30
CA VAL A 134 2.14 37.19 -4.88
C VAL A 134 2.55 35.76 -5.19
N LEU A 135 2.83 35.46 -6.47
CA LEU A 135 3.32 34.14 -6.89
C LEU A 135 4.54 34.27 -7.80
N TYR A 136 5.66 33.66 -7.42
CA TYR A 136 6.84 33.53 -8.27
C TYR A 136 6.66 32.41 -9.29
N GLY A 137 6.53 32.79 -10.57
CA GLY A 137 6.20 31.90 -11.67
C GLY A 137 7.39 31.33 -12.43
N GLU A 138 8.57 31.96 -12.34
CA GLU A 138 9.76 31.50 -13.07
C GLU A 138 11.05 31.83 -12.30
N VAL A 139 12.03 30.92 -12.35
CA VAL A 139 13.39 31.17 -11.87
C VAL A 139 14.43 30.74 -12.91
N GLY A 140 15.23 31.70 -13.36
CA GLY A 140 16.11 31.57 -14.52
C GLY A 140 15.56 32.32 -15.72
N ASP A 141 16.41 32.64 -16.70
CA ASP A 141 15.98 33.21 -17.97
C ASP A 141 16.10 32.15 -19.08
N GLY A 142 14.97 31.78 -19.68
CA GLY A 142 14.92 30.72 -20.70
C GLY A 142 15.85 30.95 -21.88
N ASN A 143 15.96 32.19 -22.37
CA ASN A 143 16.78 32.50 -23.55
C ASN A 143 18.27 32.29 -23.28
N SER A 144 18.78 32.79 -22.17
CA SER A 144 20.18 32.60 -21.77
C SER A 144 20.49 31.15 -21.39
N ASP A 145 19.55 30.44 -20.76
CA ASP A 145 19.69 29.00 -20.50
C ASP A 145 19.75 28.19 -21.79
N HIS A 146 18.95 28.51 -22.80
CA HIS A 146 18.98 27.85 -24.11
C HIS A 146 20.17 28.27 -24.97
N ALA A 147 20.85 29.37 -24.64
CA ALA A 147 22.12 29.76 -25.23
C ALA A 147 23.33 29.08 -24.54
N CYS A 148 23.10 28.28 -23.49
CA CYS A 148 24.13 27.62 -22.69
C CYS A 148 23.88 26.13 -22.43
N TRP A 149 24.95 25.33 -22.47
CA TRP A 149 24.87 23.89 -22.21
C TRP A 149 25.69 23.48 -20.98
N GLU A 150 25.27 23.91 -19.80
CA GLU A 150 25.97 23.66 -18.53
C GLU A 150 25.19 22.66 -17.67
N ARG A 151 25.89 21.84 -16.87
CA ARG A 151 25.21 21.00 -15.88
C ARG A 151 24.61 21.89 -14.78
N PRO A 152 23.51 21.48 -14.12
CA PRO A 152 22.83 22.33 -13.13
C PRO A 152 23.76 22.87 -12.04
N GLU A 153 24.77 22.11 -11.64
CA GLU A 153 25.70 22.46 -10.58
C GLU A 153 26.74 23.51 -10.98
N ASP A 154 26.97 23.71 -12.28
CA ASP A 154 27.92 24.68 -12.84
C ASP A 154 27.24 25.93 -13.41
N MET A 155 25.90 26.02 -13.33
CA MET A 155 25.14 27.03 -14.05
C MET A 155 25.59 28.46 -13.73
N THR A 156 25.86 29.23 -14.77
CA THR A 156 26.31 30.64 -14.71
C THR A 156 25.31 31.62 -15.31
N THR A 157 24.23 31.11 -15.91
CA THR A 157 23.17 31.92 -16.52
C THR A 157 22.38 32.71 -15.48
N PRO A 158 21.81 33.88 -15.84
CA PRO A 158 20.97 34.66 -14.94
C PRO A 158 19.88 33.83 -14.23
N ARG A 159 19.77 33.99 -12.91
CA ARG A 159 18.85 33.27 -12.02
C ARG A 159 17.74 34.15 -11.45
N ASN A 160 17.31 35.15 -12.21
CA ASN A 160 16.24 36.08 -11.83
C ASN A 160 14.98 35.31 -11.42
N ALA A 161 14.31 35.76 -10.36
CA ALA A 161 13.01 35.25 -9.95
C ALA A 161 11.91 36.21 -10.44
N TYR A 162 11.05 35.73 -11.32
CA TYR A 162 9.94 36.49 -11.88
C TYR A 162 8.64 36.10 -11.17
N ARG A 163 7.76 37.08 -10.98
CA ARG A 163 6.52 36.91 -10.23
C ARG A 163 5.36 37.59 -10.92
N ILE A 164 4.17 37.16 -10.52
CA ILE A 164 2.92 37.87 -10.70
C ILE A 164 2.47 38.46 -9.36
N ASP A 165 1.78 39.59 -9.42
CA ASP A 165 1.16 40.27 -8.30
C ASP A 165 -0.13 41.00 -8.71
N ASP A 166 -0.78 41.72 -7.79
CA ASP A 166 -2.03 42.44 -8.02
C ASP A 166 -1.94 43.51 -9.13
N HIS A 167 -0.74 44.04 -9.37
CA HIS A 167 -0.43 44.98 -10.44
C HIS A 167 0.07 44.30 -11.72
N HIS A 168 0.65 43.11 -11.62
CA HIS A 168 1.13 42.29 -12.74
C HIS A 168 0.50 40.88 -12.65
N PRO A 169 -0.77 40.73 -13.04
CA PRO A 169 -1.53 39.51 -12.77
C PRO A 169 -1.22 38.32 -13.70
N GLY A 170 -1.67 37.13 -13.30
CA GLY A 170 -1.53 35.88 -14.06
C GLY A 170 -2.45 34.79 -13.49
N ALA A 171 -3.70 34.78 -13.93
CA ALA A 171 -4.76 33.92 -13.39
C ALA A 171 -4.61 32.45 -13.76
N ASP A 172 -4.01 32.17 -14.91
CA ASP A 172 -3.64 30.83 -15.38
C ASP A 172 -2.67 30.14 -14.41
N ILE A 173 -1.44 30.65 -14.25
CA ILE A 173 -0.44 30.02 -13.37
C ILE A 173 -0.89 30.00 -11.90
N ALA A 174 -1.60 31.04 -11.43
CA ALA A 174 -2.17 31.06 -10.09
C ALA A 174 -3.25 29.98 -9.92
N GLY A 175 -4.14 29.82 -10.90
CA GLY A 175 -5.16 28.78 -10.92
C GLY A 175 -4.57 27.37 -10.96
N GLU A 176 -3.58 27.09 -11.82
CA GLU A 176 -2.93 25.78 -11.85
C GLU A 176 -2.16 25.50 -10.55
N THR A 177 -1.51 26.50 -9.96
CA THR A 177 -0.84 26.34 -8.66
C THR A 177 -1.86 26.06 -7.55
N ALA A 178 -3.03 26.72 -7.57
CA ALA A 178 -4.12 26.41 -6.66
C ALA A 178 -4.62 24.96 -6.82
N ALA A 179 -4.78 24.48 -8.06
CA ALA A 179 -5.16 23.11 -8.35
C ALA A 179 -4.13 22.09 -7.82
N ALA A 180 -2.84 22.35 -8.03
CA ALA A 180 -1.74 21.51 -7.58
C ALA A 180 -1.73 21.34 -6.06
N LEU A 181 -1.82 22.45 -5.32
CA LEU A 181 -1.81 22.44 -3.86
C LEU A 181 -3.10 21.83 -3.30
N ALA A 182 -4.25 22.09 -3.92
CA ALA A 182 -5.52 21.45 -3.54
C ALA A 182 -5.47 19.92 -3.75
N ALA A 183 -4.97 19.43 -4.89
CA ALA A 183 -4.82 18.02 -5.16
C ALA A 183 -3.82 17.35 -4.19
N ALA A 184 -2.66 17.98 -3.97
CA ALA A 184 -1.64 17.50 -3.03
C ALA A 184 -2.19 17.43 -1.59
N SER A 185 -3.04 18.37 -1.18
CA SER A 185 -3.64 18.36 0.17
C SER A 185 -4.43 17.08 0.46
N ILE A 186 -5.06 16.48 -0.57
CA ILE A 186 -5.82 15.24 -0.44
C ILE A 186 -4.86 14.07 -0.18
N VAL A 187 -3.72 14.04 -0.89
CA VAL A 187 -2.67 13.01 -0.74
C VAL A 187 -2.15 12.96 0.70
N PHE A 188 -1.88 14.11 1.30
CA PHE A 188 -1.26 14.19 2.63
C PHE A 188 -2.27 14.18 3.80
N ARG A 189 -3.57 14.25 3.54
CA ARG A 189 -4.61 14.44 4.58
C ARG A 189 -4.49 13.48 5.77
N HIS A 190 -4.19 12.21 5.52
CA HIS A 190 -4.13 11.17 6.55
C HIS A 190 -2.72 10.96 7.13
N GLN A 191 -1.68 11.33 6.38
CA GLN A 191 -0.28 11.16 6.80
C GLN A 191 0.23 12.40 7.56
N ASP A 192 -0.22 13.59 7.17
CA ASP A 192 0.24 14.89 7.68
C ASP A 192 -0.88 15.95 7.52
N ALA A 193 -1.82 15.95 8.47
CA ALA A 193 -2.99 16.82 8.43
C ALA A 193 -2.65 18.32 8.54
N THR A 194 -1.54 18.66 9.21
CA THR A 194 -1.09 20.06 9.34
C THR A 194 -0.61 20.58 7.99
N TYR A 195 0.26 19.83 7.32
CA TYR A 195 0.72 20.15 5.99
C TYR A 195 -0.42 20.20 4.97
N SER A 196 -1.34 19.23 5.03
CA SER A 196 -2.56 19.23 4.21
C SER A 196 -3.37 20.53 4.37
N THR A 197 -3.52 21.03 5.61
CA THR A 197 -4.23 22.29 5.88
C THR A 197 -3.49 23.50 5.31
N GLN A 198 -2.16 23.55 5.42
CA GLN A 198 -1.33 24.62 4.82
C GLN A 198 -1.49 24.66 3.30
N LEU A 199 -1.43 23.49 2.64
CA LEU A 199 -1.64 23.37 1.20
C LEU A 199 -3.01 23.93 0.78
N VAL A 200 -4.08 23.60 1.51
CA VAL A 200 -5.42 24.16 1.24
C VAL A 200 -5.43 25.67 1.41
N THR A 201 -4.80 26.23 2.44
CA THR A 201 -4.76 27.68 2.65
C THR A 201 -4.11 28.41 1.46
N HIS A 202 -2.94 27.97 1.02
CA HIS A 202 -2.29 28.55 -0.16
C HIS A 202 -3.13 28.36 -1.43
N ALA A 203 -3.76 27.20 -1.60
CA ALA A 203 -4.63 26.93 -2.75
C ALA A 203 -5.83 27.88 -2.80
N LYS A 204 -6.47 28.18 -1.65
CA LYS A 204 -7.61 29.11 -1.58
C LYS A 204 -7.19 30.54 -1.93
N GLN A 205 -6.08 31.00 -1.36
CA GLN A 205 -5.54 32.34 -1.62
C GLN A 205 -5.21 32.54 -3.09
N LEU A 206 -4.45 31.63 -3.70
CA LEU A 206 -4.10 31.70 -5.12
C LEU A 206 -5.32 31.63 -6.04
N PHE A 207 -6.33 30.84 -5.68
CA PHE A 207 -7.58 30.79 -6.42
C PHE A 207 -8.37 32.11 -6.35
N ASP A 208 -8.41 32.74 -5.18
CA ASP A 208 -9.05 34.04 -5.01
C ASP A 208 -8.28 35.13 -5.78
N PHE A 209 -6.95 35.12 -5.73
CA PHE A 209 -6.09 35.99 -6.53
C PHE A 209 -6.36 35.83 -8.03
N ALA A 210 -6.33 34.59 -8.54
CA ALA A 210 -6.60 34.28 -9.95
C ALA A 210 -7.96 34.78 -10.42
N ARG A 211 -9.01 34.62 -9.59
CA ARG A 211 -10.37 35.05 -9.93
C ARG A 211 -10.51 36.57 -9.92
N ASN A 212 -9.85 37.25 -8.99
CA ASN A 212 -9.97 38.70 -8.81
C ASN A 212 -9.08 39.49 -9.80
N HIS A 213 -8.02 38.86 -10.32
CA HIS A 213 -7.06 39.50 -11.20
C HIS A 213 -6.87 38.70 -12.51
N PRO A 214 -7.87 38.69 -13.41
CA PRO A 214 -7.82 37.91 -14.65
C PRO A 214 -6.81 38.48 -15.66
N ALA A 215 -5.75 37.72 -15.94
CA ALA A 215 -4.79 37.97 -17.02
C ALA A 215 -4.01 36.68 -17.32
N LEU A 216 -3.28 36.68 -18.43
CA LEU A 216 -2.33 35.62 -18.73
C LEU A 216 -0.98 35.97 -18.08
N TYR A 217 -0.34 35.00 -17.43
CA TYR A 217 0.90 35.29 -16.70
C TYR A 217 2.05 35.74 -17.59
N GLU A 218 2.06 35.38 -18.88
CA GLU A 218 3.11 35.84 -19.80
C GLU A 218 3.10 37.36 -20.00
N ASP A 219 1.97 38.04 -19.79
CA ASP A 219 1.90 39.50 -19.87
C ASP A 219 2.71 40.15 -18.73
N SER A 220 2.79 39.45 -17.60
CA SER A 220 3.49 39.86 -16.38
C SER A 220 4.90 39.30 -16.27
N ILE A 221 5.15 38.14 -16.89
CA ILE A 221 6.46 37.48 -16.99
C ILE A 221 6.79 37.26 -18.48
N PRO A 222 7.13 38.31 -19.26
CA PRO A 222 7.26 38.19 -20.72
C PRO A 222 8.36 37.23 -21.19
N VAL A 223 9.35 36.97 -20.34
CA VAL A 223 10.47 36.06 -20.63
C VAL A 223 10.02 34.62 -20.89
N VAL A 224 8.84 34.23 -20.41
CA VAL A 224 8.29 32.87 -20.58
C VAL A 224 7.64 32.63 -21.94
N SER A 225 7.30 33.70 -22.67
CA SER A 225 6.49 33.66 -23.91
C SER A 225 7.06 32.74 -25.00
N GLY A 226 8.38 32.52 -25.00
CA GLY A 226 9.07 31.63 -25.95
C GLY A 226 9.00 30.15 -25.60
N PHE A 227 8.52 29.79 -24.41
CA PHE A 227 8.64 28.47 -23.82
C PHE A 227 7.28 27.90 -23.40
N TYR A 228 6.60 28.56 -22.46
CA TYR A 228 5.36 28.07 -21.82
C TYR A 228 4.22 29.08 -21.88
N ARG A 229 4.00 29.69 -23.05
CA ARG A 229 2.91 30.65 -23.24
C ARG A 229 1.55 30.01 -22.98
N SER A 230 0.69 30.72 -22.23
CA SER A 230 -0.66 30.26 -21.94
C SER A 230 -1.65 30.60 -23.06
N SER A 231 -2.62 29.72 -23.32
CA SER A 231 -3.68 29.96 -24.31
C SER A 231 -4.91 30.68 -23.74
N ASP A 232 -5.28 30.42 -22.49
CA ASP A 232 -6.39 31.03 -21.73
C ASP A 232 -6.10 30.85 -20.22
N TYR A 233 -6.91 31.44 -19.34
CA TYR A 233 -6.85 31.20 -17.89
C TYR A 233 -8.13 30.55 -17.33
N LYS A 234 -9.18 30.47 -18.15
CA LYS A 234 -10.52 30.07 -17.69
C LYS A 234 -10.59 28.59 -17.37
N ASP A 235 -9.86 27.76 -18.10
CA ASP A 235 -9.74 26.35 -17.79
C ASP A 235 -9.02 26.12 -16.48
N GLU A 236 -7.99 26.90 -16.12
CA GLU A 236 -7.35 26.83 -14.81
C GLU A 236 -8.31 27.21 -13.68
N LEU A 237 -9.16 28.23 -13.87
CA LEU A 237 -10.18 28.58 -12.87
C LEU A 237 -11.19 27.44 -12.67
N VAL A 238 -11.67 26.82 -13.75
CA VAL A 238 -12.61 25.69 -13.67
C VAL A 238 -11.92 24.46 -13.04
N TRP A 239 -10.69 24.20 -13.42
CA TRP A 239 -9.85 23.11 -12.92
C TRP A 239 -9.52 23.24 -11.43
N ALA A 240 -9.09 24.42 -10.99
CA ALA A 240 -8.81 24.72 -9.60
C ALA A 240 -10.07 24.65 -8.74
N ALA A 241 -11.21 25.14 -9.23
CA ALA A 241 -12.49 25.00 -8.53
C ALA A 241 -12.88 23.52 -8.34
N ALA A 242 -12.66 22.66 -9.34
CA ALA A 242 -12.92 21.22 -9.23
C ALA A 242 -12.06 20.56 -8.15
N TRP A 243 -10.76 20.88 -8.09
CA TRP A 243 -9.86 20.36 -7.07
C TRP A 243 -10.13 20.92 -5.67
N LEU A 244 -10.40 22.21 -5.55
CA LEU A 244 -10.73 22.86 -4.28
C LEU A 244 -12.05 22.32 -3.71
N HIS A 245 -13.07 22.12 -4.54
CA HIS A 245 -14.30 21.45 -4.14
C HIS A 245 -13.98 20.04 -3.61
N ARG A 246 -13.19 19.25 -4.35
CA ARG A 246 -12.83 17.89 -3.95
C ARG A 246 -12.00 17.85 -2.65
N ALA A 247 -11.11 18.81 -2.46
CA ALA A 247 -10.27 18.90 -1.27
C ALA A 247 -11.06 19.35 -0.04
N THR A 248 -12.00 20.28 -0.19
CA THR A 248 -12.63 20.95 0.97
C THR A 248 -14.07 20.54 1.22
N GLY A 249 -14.78 20.05 0.21
CA GLY A 249 -16.23 19.87 0.23
C GLY A 249 -17.01 21.19 0.22
N ASP A 250 -16.35 22.33 0.02
CA ASP A 250 -16.96 23.65 0.08
C ASP A 250 -17.83 23.91 -1.16
N THR A 251 -19.11 24.17 -0.91
CA THR A 251 -20.12 24.42 -1.95
C THR A 251 -19.85 25.68 -2.77
N PHE A 252 -19.03 26.62 -2.27
CA PHE A 252 -18.63 27.80 -3.03
C PHE A 252 -18.01 27.41 -4.37
N TYR A 253 -17.06 26.47 -4.37
CA TYR A 253 -16.41 26.00 -5.59
C TYR A 253 -17.36 25.19 -6.48
N LEU A 254 -18.28 24.43 -5.87
CA LEU A 254 -19.32 23.72 -6.63
C LEU A 254 -20.24 24.70 -7.37
N ASN A 255 -20.58 25.83 -6.74
CA ASN A 255 -21.38 26.87 -7.38
C ASN A 255 -20.64 27.52 -8.56
N LEU A 256 -19.32 27.73 -8.45
CA LEU A 256 -18.51 28.19 -9.58
C LEU A 256 -18.52 27.20 -10.74
N LEU A 257 -18.49 25.89 -10.46
CA LEU A 257 -18.63 24.85 -11.51
C LEU A 257 -20.03 24.80 -12.12
N SER A 258 -21.07 25.27 -11.42
CA SER A 258 -22.43 25.35 -11.95
C SER A 258 -22.65 26.54 -12.88
N ASN A 259 -21.76 27.54 -12.83
CA ASN A 259 -21.75 28.70 -13.71
C ASN A 259 -20.30 29.08 -14.05
N PRO A 260 -19.58 28.21 -14.79
CA PRO A 260 -18.14 28.33 -14.97
C PRO A 260 -17.79 29.52 -15.86
N GLN A 261 -16.85 30.34 -15.39
CA GLN A 261 -16.24 31.37 -16.22
C GLN A 261 -15.50 30.69 -17.37
N GLY A 262 -15.92 30.94 -18.62
CA GLY A 262 -15.40 30.24 -19.81
C GLY A 262 -16.19 29.01 -20.25
N GLY A 263 -17.25 28.64 -19.54
CA GLY A 263 -18.05 27.47 -19.86
C GLY A 263 -17.38 26.15 -19.45
N THR A 264 -17.91 25.04 -19.95
CA THR A 264 -17.36 23.69 -19.65
C THR A 264 -16.17 23.32 -20.54
N GLY A 265 -15.75 24.21 -21.44
CA GLY A 265 -14.68 24.01 -22.42
C GLY A 265 -15.09 23.26 -23.71
N GLY A 266 -16.26 22.63 -23.71
CA GLY A 266 -16.75 21.80 -24.82
C GLY A 266 -15.83 20.59 -25.11
N PRO A 267 -16.07 19.89 -26.23
CA PRO A 267 -15.21 18.79 -26.66
C PRO A 267 -13.75 19.25 -26.85
N ARG A 268 -12.81 18.54 -26.24
CA ARG A 268 -11.36 18.83 -26.34
C ARG A 268 -10.65 17.86 -27.28
N SER A 269 -9.47 18.25 -27.73
CA SER A 269 -8.56 17.42 -28.55
C SER A 269 -7.28 17.02 -27.82
N GLN A 270 -7.04 17.57 -26.63
CA GLN A 270 -5.88 17.28 -25.80
C GLN A 270 -6.20 17.48 -24.31
N PHE A 271 -5.27 17.02 -23.47
CA PHE A 271 -5.17 17.39 -22.06
C PHE A 271 -3.68 17.66 -21.78
N SER A 272 -3.34 18.87 -21.35
CA SER A 272 -1.95 19.33 -21.28
C SER A 272 -1.72 20.36 -20.18
N TRP A 273 -0.46 20.77 -20.03
CA TRP A 273 -0.07 21.87 -19.14
C TRP A 273 -0.67 23.22 -19.54
N ASP A 274 -1.27 23.32 -20.73
CA ASP A 274 -1.93 24.54 -21.27
C ASP A 274 -3.45 24.40 -21.36
N ASP A 275 -4.00 23.19 -21.45
CA ASP A 275 -5.46 22.95 -21.57
C ASP A 275 -5.96 21.96 -20.50
N LYS A 276 -6.68 22.49 -19.50
CA LYS A 276 -7.19 21.73 -18.33
C LYS A 276 -8.63 21.27 -18.46
N TYR A 277 -9.36 21.70 -19.49
CA TYR A 277 -10.81 21.45 -19.57
C TYR A 277 -11.15 19.96 -19.50
N ALA A 278 -10.41 19.10 -20.21
CA ALA A 278 -10.65 17.65 -20.18
C ALA A 278 -10.47 17.06 -18.77
N GLY A 279 -9.49 17.56 -18.01
CA GLY A 279 -9.29 17.17 -16.61
C GLY A 279 -10.44 17.61 -15.72
N ALA A 280 -10.86 18.88 -15.82
CA ALA A 280 -11.96 19.41 -15.02
C ALA A 280 -13.29 18.72 -15.36
N GLN A 281 -13.54 18.46 -16.64
CA GLN A 281 -14.69 17.68 -17.11
C GLN A 281 -14.72 16.29 -16.49
N ALA A 282 -13.59 15.58 -16.41
CA ALA A 282 -13.53 14.26 -15.77
C ALA A 282 -13.85 14.31 -14.27
N LEU A 283 -13.33 15.30 -13.55
CA LEU A 283 -13.62 15.50 -12.11
C LEU A 283 -15.09 15.82 -11.86
N VAL A 284 -15.70 16.67 -12.67
CA VAL A 284 -17.12 17.03 -12.55
C VAL A 284 -18.03 15.88 -12.98
N ALA A 285 -17.68 15.19 -14.07
CA ALA A 285 -18.44 14.04 -14.56
C ALA A 285 -18.51 12.91 -13.51
N ARG A 286 -17.47 12.74 -12.68
CA ARG A 286 -17.51 11.85 -11.52
C ARG A 286 -18.66 12.20 -10.56
N LEU A 287 -18.88 13.48 -10.26
CA LEU A 287 -19.98 13.92 -9.40
C LEU A 287 -21.35 13.58 -10.00
N VAL A 288 -21.47 13.69 -11.33
CA VAL A 288 -22.68 13.28 -12.07
C VAL A 288 -22.90 11.77 -11.97
N LEU A 289 -21.85 10.97 -12.22
CA LEU A 289 -21.90 9.51 -12.15
C LEU A 289 -22.22 8.99 -10.73
N GLU A 290 -21.69 9.66 -9.70
CA GLU A 290 -21.96 9.36 -8.29
C GLU A 290 -23.34 9.86 -7.82
N GLY A 291 -24.10 10.57 -8.67
CA GLY A 291 -25.42 11.13 -8.33
C GLY A 291 -25.36 12.31 -7.35
N LYS A 292 -24.20 12.94 -7.17
CA LYS A 292 -24.01 14.11 -6.29
C LYS A 292 -24.53 15.41 -6.90
N VAL A 293 -24.54 15.49 -8.23
CA VAL A 293 -25.18 16.55 -9.01
C VAL A 293 -26.07 15.93 -10.08
N ARG A 294 -27.06 16.70 -10.57
CA ARG A 294 -28.02 16.20 -11.56
C ARG A 294 -27.36 16.08 -12.93
N ASN A 295 -27.74 15.06 -13.70
CA ASN A 295 -27.30 14.90 -15.09
C ASN A 295 -28.15 15.77 -16.04
N GLU A 296 -28.12 17.08 -15.85
CA GLU A 296 -28.84 18.08 -16.66
C GLU A 296 -28.05 19.39 -16.76
N GLY A 297 -28.32 20.18 -17.80
CA GLY A 297 -27.66 21.47 -18.03
C GLY A 297 -26.13 21.37 -18.05
N VAL A 298 -25.47 22.32 -17.39
CA VAL A 298 -24.00 22.44 -17.33
C VAL A 298 -23.30 21.17 -16.85
N TRP A 299 -23.90 20.42 -15.92
CA TRP A 299 -23.33 19.19 -15.39
C TRP A 299 -23.32 18.07 -16.44
N ALA A 300 -24.40 17.96 -17.21
CA ALA A 300 -24.46 17.07 -18.36
C ALA A 300 -23.45 17.50 -19.43
N ASP A 301 -23.24 18.80 -19.63
CA ASP A 301 -22.27 19.31 -20.62
C ASP A 301 -20.83 18.93 -20.27
N TYR A 302 -20.43 19.02 -19.00
CA TYR A 302 -19.13 18.50 -18.55
C TYR A 302 -18.98 17.01 -18.86
N LYS A 303 -19.98 16.21 -18.46
CA LYS A 303 -19.98 14.76 -18.67
C LYS A 303 -19.93 14.41 -20.17
N ASN A 304 -20.77 15.04 -20.99
CA ASN A 304 -20.81 14.81 -22.43
C ASN A 304 -19.49 15.17 -23.11
N SER A 305 -18.82 16.23 -22.66
CA SER A 305 -17.56 16.69 -23.23
C SER A 305 -16.41 15.71 -22.96
N ILE A 306 -16.25 15.23 -21.71
CA ILE A 306 -15.23 14.21 -21.41
C ILE A 306 -15.57 12.88 -22.08
N GLU A 307 -16.84 12.48 -22.12
CA GLU A 307 -17.23 11.24 -22.80
C GLU A 307 -16.96 11.31 -24.30
N SER A 308 -17.17 12.47 -24.95
CA SER A 308 -16.77 12.68 -26.34
C SER A 308 -15.26 12.53 -26.53
N PHE A 309 -14.45 13.12 -25.64
CA PHE A 309 -12.99 12.99 -25.66
C PHE A 309 -12.55 11.52 -25.55
N LEU A 310 -13.10 10.77 -24.58
CA LEU A 310 -12.79 9.36 -24.38
C LEU A 310 -13.22 8.48 -25.57
N CYS A 311 -14.37 8.79 -26.17
CA CYS A 311 -14.81 8.13 -27.39
C CYS A 311 -13.85 8.35 -28.56
N SER A 312 -13.32 9.58 -28.71
CA SER A 312 -12.30 9.90 -29.72
C SER A 312 -10.97 9.18 -29.45
N CYS A 313 -10.54 9.06 -28.19
CA CYS A 313 -9.37 8.28 -27.79
C CYS A 313 -9.51 6.79 -28.19
N ILE A 314 -10.64 6.17 -27.89
CA ILE A 314 -10.87 4.73 -28.16
C ILE A 314 -11.34 4.43 -29.59
N GLN A 315 -11.28 5.42 -30.47
CA GLN A 315 -11.63 5.29 -31.89
C GLN A 315 -13.10 4.93 -32.15
N LYS A 316 -14.01 5.34 -31.25
CA LYS A 316 -15.48 5.17 -31.37
C LYS A 316 -16.24 6.51 -31.36
N GLY A 317 -15.54 7.63 -31.41
CA GLY A 317 -16.12 8.97 -31.51
C GLY A 317 -16.52 9.33 -32.94
N ARG A 318 -17.10 10.54 -33.11
CA ARG A 318 -17.36 11.12 -34.44
C ARG A 318 -16.09 11.63 -35.10
N ASN A 319 -15.22 12.24 -34.29
CA ASN A 319 -13.94 12.81 -34.69
C ASN A 319 -12.83 12.13 -33.89
N ASN A 320 -12.44 10.92 -34.31
CA ASN A 320 -11.41 10.15 -33.64
C ASN A 320 -10.05 10.84 -33.74
N PHE A 321 -9.23 10.70 -32.70
CA PHE A 321 -7.87 11.24 -32.73
C PHE A 321 -7.01 10.46 -33.72
N HIS A 322 -6.06 11.16 -34.33
CA HIS A 322 -5.11 10.53 -35.25
C HIS A 322 -4.35 9.42 -34.51
N LYS A 323 -4.19 8.29 -35.18
CA LYS A 323 -3.45 7.13 -34.69
C LYS A 323 -2.40 6.80 -35.73
N THR A 324 -1.13 6.77 -35.33
CA THR A 324 -0.01 6.43 -36.22
C THR A 324 -0.16 5.00 -36.74
N ALA A 325 0.60 4.64 -37.78
CA ALA A 325 0.58 3.29 -38.32
C ALA A 325 0.98 2.23 -37.27
N GLY A 326 1.90 2.59 -36.37
CA GLY A 326 2.33 1.77 -35.24
C GLY A 326 1.34 1.72 -34.08
N GLY A 327 0.31 2.56 -34.08
CA GLY A 327 -0.81 2.49 -33.14
C GLY A 327 -0.74 3.45 -31.95
N LEU A 328 0.16 4.43 -31.97
CA LEU A 328 0.20 5.52 -30.98
C LEU A 328 -0.88 6.55 -31.31
N LEU A 329 -1.63 7.02 -30.31
CA LEU A 329 -2.45 8.22 -30.45
C LEU A 329 -1.52 9.41 -30.63
N TRP A 330 -1.69 10.19 -31.70
CA TRP A 330 -0.79 11.30 -32.01
C TRP A 330 -1.58 12.60 -31.92
N LEU A 331 -1.39 13.30 -30.80
CA LEU A 331 -2.19 14.47 -30.39
C LEU A 331 -1.45 15.80 -30.58
N GLY A 332 -0.15 15.75 -30.88
CA GLY A 332 0.68 16.92 -31.09
C GLY A 332 2.07 16.53 -31.61
N GLU A 333 2.72 17.47 -32.30
CA GLU A 333 4.04 17.24 -32.91
C GLU A 333 5.17 17.28 -31.89
N TRP A 334 5.16 18.26 -30.98
CA TRP A 334 6.20 18.43 -29.97
C TRP A 334 5.94 17.55 -28.77
N SER A 335 6.90 16.69 -28.41
CA SER A 335 6.75 15.77 -27.28
C SER A 335 5.42 15.00 -27.33
N SER A 336 5.12 14.37 -28.46
CA SER A 336 3.85 13.67 -28.74
C SER A 336 3.38 12.75 -27.61
N ILE A 337 4.31 12.04 -26.95
CA ILE A 337 4.01 11.12 -25.84
C ILE A 337 3.49 11.85 -24.58
N GLN A 338 3.82 13.13 -24.37
CA GLN A 338 3.29 13.92 -23.26
C GLN A 338 1.76 13.90 -23.26
N TYR A 339 1.17 14.33 -24.37
CA TYR A 339 -0.28 14.39 -24.52
C TYR A 339 -0.94 13.02 -24.40
N VAL A 340 -0.28 11.96 -24.91
CA VAL A 340 -0.75 10.58 -24.75
C VAL A 340 -0.77 10.17 -23.29
N SER A 341 0.32 10.40 -22.56
CA SER A 341 0.46 9.99 -21.17
C SER A 341 -0.57 10.69 -20.27
N SER A 342 -0.74 12.00 -20.41
CA SER A 342 -1.75 12.78 -19.68
C SER A 342 -3.18 12.33 -20.04
N SER A 343 -3.46 12.11 -21.34
CA SER A 343 -4.77 11.62 -21.78
C SER A 343 -5.09 10.22 -21.24
N MET A 344 -4.08 9.34 -21.13
CA MET A 344 -4.29 8.00 -20.59
C MET A 344 -4.48 7.98 -19.07
N LEU A 345 -3.94 8.97 -18.34
CA LEU A 345 -4.34 9.21 -16.95
C LEU A 345 -5.85 9.50 -16.86
N LEU A 346 -6.40 10.36 -17.71
CA LEU A 346 -7.85 10.63 -17.73
C LEU A 346 -8.66 9.37 -18.10
N VAL A 347 -8.23 8.63 -19.11
CA VAL A 347 -8.88 7.38 -19.56
C VAL A 347 -8.95 6.36 -18.43
N THR A 348 -7.87 6.18 -17.68
CA THR A 348 -7.82 5.22 -16.57
C THR A 348 -8.61 5.70 -15.35
N ALA A 349 -8.56 6.99 -15.00
CA ALA A 349 -9.37 7.54 -13.92
C ALA A 349 -10.88 7.44 -14.22
N TYR A 350 -11.29 7.77 -15.44
CA TYR A 350 -12.70 7.66 -15.84
C TYR A 350 -13.17 6.21 -15.92
N SER A 351 -12.29 5.27 -16.27
CA SER A 351 -12.58 3.83 -16.21
C SER A 351 -12.99 3.41 -14.80
N ASP A 352 -12.25 3.82 -13.78
CA ASP A 352 -12.58 3.58 -12.37
C ASP A 352 -13.92 4.21 -11.98
N TYR A 353 -14.22 5.42 -12.46
CA TYR A 353 -15.50 6.08 -12.17
C TYR A 353 -16.68 5.32 -12.76
N LEU A 354 -16.53 4.80 -13.99
CA LEU A 354 -17.54 3.96 -14.63
C LEU A 354 -17.68 2.62 -13.89
N GLU A 355 -16.58 1.98 -13.50
CA GLU A 355 -16.60 0.72 -12.77
C GLU A 355 -17.28 0.87 -11.39
N ALA A 356 -16.90 1.91 -10.63
CA ALA A 356 -17.45 2.19 -9.31
C ALA A 356 -18.96 2.43 -9.35
N THR A 357 -19.46 3.07 -10.41
CA THR A 357 -20.89 3.39 -10.59
C THR A 357 -21.63 2.38 -11.46
N LYS A 358 -20.97 1.32 -11.92
CA LYS A 358 -21.50 0.29 -12.84
C LYS A 358 -22.08 0.88 -14.13
N SER A 359 -21.49 1.98 -14.59
CA SER A 359 -21.88 2.70 -15.78
C SER A 359 -21.15 2.19 -17.02
N VAL A 360 -21.69 2.50 -18.21
CA VAL A 360 -21.10 2.15 -19.51
C VAL A 360 -21.00 3.42 -20.34
N LEU A 361 -19.84 3.66 -20.95
CA LEU A 361 -19.63 4.79 -21.85
C LEU A 361 -20.36 4.54 -23.18
N LYS A 362 -21.18 5.51 -23.59
CA LYS A 362 -21.99 5.44 -24.82
C LYS A 362 -21.31 6.25 -25.92
N CYS A 363 -20.58 5.58 -26.80
CA CYS A 363 -19.97 6.21 -27.95
C CYS A 363 -20.83 6.03 -29.22
N PRO A 364 -20.73 6.96 -30.20
CA PRO A 364 -21.33 6.80 -31.53
C PRO A 364 -20.99 5.46 -32.21
N GLY A 365 -19.74 5.00 -32.08
CA GLY A 365 -19.26 3.72 -32.58
C GLY A 365 -19.58 2.50 -31.70
N GLY A 366 -20.50 2.63 -30.74
CA GLY A 366 -20.96 1.56 -29.86
C GLY A 366 -20.54 1.72 -28.39
N ASN A 367 -21.06 0.84 -27.55
CA ASN A 367 -20.76 0.84 -26.11
C ASN A 367 -19.27 0.57 -25.83
N VAL A 368 -18.76 1.19 -24.77
CA VAL A 368 -17.40 1.04 -24.26
C VAL A 368 -17.48 0.71 -22.77
N TRP A 369 -16.89 -0.42 -22.38
CA TRP A 369 -16.82 -0.88 -21.00
C TRP A 369 -15.51 -0.42 -20.35
N PRO A 370 -15.43 -0.34 -19.00
CA PRO A 370 -14.20 0.04 -18.29
C PRO A 370 -12.96 -0.75 -18.75
N ALA A 371 -13.10 -2.05 -18.99
CA ALA A 371 -12.01 -2.90 -19.48
C ALA A 371 -11.46 -2.47 -20.86
N ASP A 372 -12.29 -1.88 -21.73
CA ASP A 372 -11.85 -1.38 -23.03
C ASP A 372 -10.97 -0.13 -22.88
N LEU A 373 -11.31 0.76 -21.93
CA LEU A 373 -10.52 1.94 -21.59
C LEU A 373 -9.16 1.56 -20.99
N ILE A 374 -9.13 0.56 -20.11
CA ILE A 374 -7.87 0.00 -19.59
C ILE A 374 -7.04 -0.64 -20.71
N SER A 375 -7.68 -1.36 -21.64
CA SER A 375 -7.00 -1.97 -22.78
C SER A 375 -6.38 -0.91 -23.72
N LEU A 376 -7.07 0.22 -23.91
CA LEU A 376 -6.51 1.37 -24.64
C LEU A 376 -5.28 1.91 -23.92
N ALA A 377 -5.37 2.21 -22.63
CA ALA A 377 -4.25 2.72 -21.84
C ALA A 377 -3.04 1.76 -21.88
N GLN A 378 -3.27 0.45 -21.72
CA GLN A 378 -2.24 -0.58 -21.87
C GLN A 378 -1.61 -0.56 -23.26
N SER A 379 -2.39 -0.39 -24.33
CA SER A 379 -1.84 -0.34 -25.69
C SER A 379 -0.89 0.84 -25.89
N GLN A 380 -1.21 2.01 -25.32
CA GLN A 380 -0.39 3.21 -25.42
C GLN A 380 0.87 3.08 -24.57
N VAL A 381 0.76 2.57 -23.34
CA VAL A 381 1.93 2.29 -22.49
C VAL A 381 2.82 1.22 -23.12
N ASN A 382 2.25 0.17 -23.71
CA ASN A 382 3.03 -0.85 -24.42
C ASN A 382 3.76 -0.27 -25.63
N TYR A 383 3.12 0.62 -26.38
CA TYR A 383 3.79 1.36 -27.44
C TYR A 383 4.98 2.14 -26.88
N ILE A 384 4.79 2.88 -25.79
CA ILE A 384 5.86 3.64 -25.10
C ILE A 384 7.01 2.72 -24.67
N LEU A 385 6.70 1.51 -24.19
CA LEU A 385 7.69 0.58 -23.64
C LEU A 385 8.35 -0.35 -24.67
N GLY A 386 7.89 -0.37 -25.92
CA GLY A 386 8.59 -1.06 -27.01
C GLY A 386 7.72 -1.80 -28.04
N THR A 387 6.40 -1.86 -27.88
CA THR A 387 5.47 -2.38 -28.92
C THR A 387 5.20 -1.30 -29.95
N ASN A 388 6.25 -0.85 -30.62
CA ASN A 388 6.22 0.15 -31.68
C ASN A 388 7.09 -0.31 -32.87
N PRO A 389 6.99 0.34 -34.05
CA PRO A 389 7.74 -0.07 -35.25
C PRO A 389 9.26 -0.11 -35.05
N LYS A 390 9.80 0.71 -34.13
CA LYS A 390 11.23 0.77 -33.79
C LYS A 390 11.67 -0.32 -32.81
N LYS A 391 10.74 -1.07 -32.19
CA LYS A 391 11.00 -2.05 -31.12
C LYS A 391 11.90 -1.47 -30.02
N MET A 392 11.61 -0.24 -29.63
CA MET A 392 12.41 0.59 -28.74
C MET A 392 11.54 1.13 -27.61
N SER A 393 11.97 1.03 -26.36
CA SER A 393 11.32 1.78 -25.29
C SER A 393 11.67 3.25 -25.42
N TYR A 394 10.71 4.16 -25.38
CA TYR A 394 10.95 5.60 -25.27
C TYR A 394 11.24 6.03 -23.81
N MET A 395 11.24 5.10 -22.85
CA MET A 395 11.66 5.34 -21.47
C MET A 395 13.13 4.94 -21.29
N VAL A 396 13.95 5.90 -20.87
CA VAL A 396 15.38 5.68 -20.63
C VAL A 396 15.61 4.62 -19.55
N GLY A 397 16.40 3.60 -19.88
CA GLY A 397 16.74 2.52 -18.97
C GLY A 397 15.68 1.42 -18.85
N PHE A 398 14.62 1.43 -19.65
CA PHE A 398 13.62 0.35 -19.68
C PHE A 398 13.83 -0.59 -20.87
N GLY A 399 13.91 -1.91 -20.60
CA GLY A 399 14.27 -2.90 -21.61
C GLY A 399 15.73 -2.80 -22.09
N SER A 400 16.06 -3.45 -23.20
CA SER A 400 17.41 -3.50 -23.75
C SER A 400 17.68 -2.45 -24.85
N ASN A 401 16.64 -1.83 -25.39
CA ASN A 401 16.72 -0.85 -26.47
C ASN A 401 15.93 0.40 -26.08
N TYR A 402 16.63 1.48 -25.77
CA TYR A 402 16.07 2.74 -25.27
C TYR A 402 17.00 3.92 -25.63
N PRO A 403 16.50 5.18 -25.62
CA PRO A 403 17.27 6.38 -25.93
C PRO A 403 18.51 6.54 -25.07
N LYS A 404 19.63 6.86 -25.70
CA LYS A 404 20.94 7.04 -25.09
C LYS A 404 21.42 8.48 -25.13
N LYS A 405 20.83 9.32 -25.98
CA LYS A 405 21.27 10.69 -26.25
C LYS A 405 20.14 11.70 -26.05
N ILE A 406 19.30 11.48 -25.04
CA ILE A 406 18.22 12.41 -24.68
C ILE A 406 18.74 13.85 -24.47
N HIS A 407 17.90 14.83 -24.84
CA HIS A 407 18.18 16.26 -24.69
C HIS A 407 18.07 16.65 -23.22
N HIS A 408 19.18 16.54 -22.48
CA HIS A 408 19.22 16.88 -21.05
C HIS A 408 20.63 17.24 -20.59
N ARG A 409 20.82 18.46 -20.08
CA ARG A 409 22.16 18.98 -19.70
C ARG A 409 22.85 18.12 -18.64
N GLY A 410 22.19 17.90 -17.49
CA GLY A 410 22.73 17.06 -16.42
C GLY A 410 23.01 15.59 -16.82
N ALA A 411 22.29 15.03 -17.79
CA ALA A 411 22.53 13.66 -18.26
C ALA A 411 23.71 13.59 -19.24
N SER A 412 23.84 14.59 -20.10
CA SER A 412 24.80 14.64 -21.21
C SER A 412 26.21 15.08 -20.82
N ILE A 413 26.37 15.80 -19.71
CA ILE A 413 27.65 16.29 -19.20
C ILE A 413 28.14 15.35 -18.07
N VAL A 414 29.45 15.12 -17.96
CA VAL A 414 30.01 14.29 -16.88
C VAL A 414 29.55 14.78 -15.50
N SER A 415 29.16 13.84 -14.63
CA SER A 415 28.75 14.13 -13.25
C SER A 415 29.81 14.93 -12.50
N ILE A 416 29.38 15.96 -11.76
CA ILE A 416 30.21 16.74 -10.85
C ILE A 416 30.92 15.89 -9.78
N LYS A 417 30.33 14.74 -9.40
CA LYS A 417 30.94 13.80 -8.46
C LYS A 417 32.08 12.99 -9.07
N LYS A 418 32.14 12.90 -10.40
CA LYS A 418 33.17 12.19 -11.15
C LYS A 418 34.27 13.14 -11.61
N ASP A 419 33.89 14.29 -12.15
CA ASP A 419 34.82 15.36 -12.52
C ASP A 419 34.30 16.70 -11.98
N PRO A 420 34.90 17.24 -10.90
CA PRO A 420 34.46 18.47 -10.27
C PRO A 420 34.89 19.72 -11.04
N LYS A 421 35.66 19.60 -12.14
CA LYS A 421 36.00 20.75 -12.97
C LYS A 421 34.70 21.34 -13.54
N PRO A 422 34.49 22.67 -13.41
CA PRO A 422 33.34 23.32 -14.01
C PRO A 422 33.35 23.15 -15.54
N VAL A 423 32.17 22.92 -16.10
CA VAL A 423 31.91 22.92 -17.54
C VAL A 423 31.13 24.19 -17.87
N ASP A 424 31.82 25.18 -18.42
CA ASP A 424 31.20 26.44 -18.84
C ASP A 424 30.30 26.28 -20.08
N CYS A 425 29.50 27.30 -20.34
CA CYS A 425 28.46 27.40 -21.35
C CYS A 425 28.90 26.94 -22.75
N GLN A 426 30.05 27.43 -23.24
CA GLN A 426 30.52 27.14 -24.60
C GLN A 426 31.29 25.81 -24.67
N THR A 427 32.00 25.46 -23.60
CA THR A 427 32.63 24.14 -23.42
C THR A 427 31.57 23.03 -23.42
N GLY A 428 30.45 23.29 -22.76
CA GLY A 428 29.24 22.48 -22.78
C GLY A 428 28.78 22.11 -24.19
N TYR A 429 28.61 23.12 -25.04
CA TYR A 429 28.21 22.90 -26.43
C TYR A 429 29.26 22.14 -27.24
N SER A 430 30.49 22.65 -27.22
CA SER A 430 31.58 22.14 -28.05
C SER A 430 32.03 20.72 -27.68
N GLN A 431 31.94 20.33 -26.40
CA GLN A 431 32.45 19.04 -25.92
C GLN A 431 31.36 18.02 -25.57
N TRP A 432 30.17 18.46 -25.17
CA TRP A 432 29.13 17.55 -24.63
C TRP A 432 27.85 17.54 -25.47
N TYR A 433 27.31 18.70 -25.85
CA TYR A 433 26.06 18.78 -26.62
C TYR A 433 26.17 18.07 -27.99
N SER A 434 27.18 18.43 -28.78
CA SER A 434 27.39 17.85 -30.12
C SER A 434 28.12 16.50 -30.10
N ARG A 435 28.43 15.96 -28.92
CA ARG A 435 29.16 14.72 -28.78
C ARG A 435 28.29 13.55 -29.25
N ASN A 436 28.75 12.85 -30.29
CA ASN A 436 28.12 11.64 -30.80
C ASN A 436 28.46 10.41 -29.92
N ALA A 437 28.08 10.48 -28.64
CA ALA A 437 28.24 9.40 -27.67
C ALA A 437 27.02 9.39 -26.72
N ASP A 438 26.78 8.23 -26.11
CA ASP A 438 25.78 8.06 -25.07
C ASP A 438 25.97 9.09 -23.94
N ASN A 439 24.87 9.52 -23.33
CA ASN A 439 24.88 10.37 -22.16
C ASN A 439 25.68 9.68 -21.02
N PRO A 440 26.70 10.34 -20.43
CA PRO A 440 27.54 9.75 -19.39
C PRO A 440 26.75 9.45 -18.09
N ASN A 441 25.65 10.15 -17.84
CA ASN A 441 24.78 9.88 -16.70
C ASN A 441 23.43 9.35 -17.20
N LEU A 442 23.07 8.13 -16.78
CA LEU A 442 21.81 7.51 -17.16
C LEU A 442 20.66 8.12 -16.32
N LEU A 443 19.84 8.96 -16.95
CA LEU A 443 18.62 9.52 -16.36
C LEU A 443 17.50 8.47 -16.43
N LEU A 444 17.55 7.51 -15.51
CA LEU A 444 16.60 6.40 -15.45
C LEU A 444 15.16 6.91 -15.37
N GLY A 445 14.31 6.37 -16.23
CA GLY A 445 12.88 6.68 -16.27
C GLY A 445 12.50 7.93 -17.05
N ALA A 446 13.45 8.71 -17.57
CA ALA A 446 13.14 9.84 -18.44
C ALA A 446 12.33 9.37 -19.66
N LEU A 447 11.23 10.05 -19.94
CA LEU A 447 10.39 9.77 -21.09
C LEU A 447 10.80 10.68 -22.25
N ALA A 448 11.35 10.11 -23.32
CA ALA A 448 11.60 10.88 -24.53
C ALA A 448 10.28 11.44 -25.09
N GLY A 449 10.34 12.63 -25.69
CA GLY A 449 9.19 13.29 -26.30
C GLY A 449 8.41 12.41 -27.29
N GLY A 450 9.07 11.47 -27.96
CA GLY A 450 8.45 10.40 -28.72
C GLY A 450 8.57 10.55 -30.23
N PRO A 451 7.94 9.66 -31.01
CA PRO A 451 8.06 9.67 -32.46
C PRO A 451 7.20 10.76 -33.12
N ASP A 452 7.49 11.02 -34.40
CA ASP A 452 6.64 11.79 -35.30
C ASP A 452 5.37 11.00 -35.71
N SER A 453 4.50 11.62 -36.53
CA SER A 453 3.22 11.04 -36.97
C SER A 453 3.37 9.77 -37.82
N ASN A 454 4.57 9.47 -38.32
CA ASN A 454 4.89 8.29 -39.12
C ASN A 454 5.68 7.24 -38.32
N ASP A 455 5.65 7.32 -36.99
CA ASP A 455 6.43 6.46 -36.08
C ASP A 455 7.97 6.62 -36.25
N GLY A 456 8.41 7.72 -36.87
CA GLY A 456 9.80 8.08 -37.03
C GLY A 456 10.39 8.64 -35.72
N TYR A 457 11.55 8.13 -35.32
CA TYR A 457 12.25 8.58 -34.11
C TYR A 457 13.76 8.54 -34.31
N THR A 458 14.44 9.61 -33.91
CA THR A 458 15.90 9.72 -33.98
C THR A 458 16.44 10.05 -32.59
N ASP A 459 17.23 9.14 -31.99
CA ASP A 459 17.91 9.34 -30.69
C ASP A 459 19.12 10.28 -30.87
N ASP A 460 18.83 11.58 -30.89
CA ASP A 460 19.78 12.66 -31.06
C ASP A 460 19.46 13.79 -30.10
N ARG A 461 20.48 14.24 -29.38
CA ARG A 461 20.40 15.33 -28.41
C ARG A 461 19.97 16.63 -29.08
N ALA A 462 20.32 16.84 -30.34
CA ALA A 462 19.89 18.04 -31.08
C ALA A 462 18.41 17.97 -31.53
N ASN A 463 17.78 16.81 -31.47
CA ASN A 463 16.37 16.61 -31.80
C ASN A 463 15.51 16.68 -30.54
N PHE A 464 15.52 17.85 -29.89
CA PHE A 464 14.81 18.10 -28.63
C PHE A 464 13.29 17.84 -28.74
N ARG A 465 12.66 18.16 -29.89
CA ARG A 465 11.23 17.85 -30.14
C ARG A 465 10.83 16.40 -29.83
N GLN A 466 11.73 15.45 -30.08
CA GLN A 466 11.50 14.02 -29.85
C GLN A 466 12.26 13.46 -28.63
N ASN A 467 13.32 14.12 -28.16
CA ASN A 467 14.28 13.57 -27.17
C ASN A 467 14.31 14.28 -25.83
N GLU A 468 13.52 15.34 -25.66
CA GLU A 468 13.48 16.14 -24.45
C GLU A 468 12.47 15.55 -23.44
N PRO A 469 12.94 15.07 -22.27
CA PRO A 469 12.04 14.65 -21.21
C PRO A 469 11.59 15.85 -20.36
N SER A 470 10.29 15.99 -20.17
CA SER A 470 9.69 17.02 -19.31
C SER A 470 9.12 16.40 -18.03
N THR A 471 8.97 17.22 -16.99
CA THR A 471 8.31 16.79 -15.76
C THR A 471 6.84 16.45 -15.98
N ALA A 472 6.16 17.19 -16.86
CA ALA A 472 4.76 16.98 -17.19
C ALA A 472 4.49 15.66 -17.90
N SER A 473 5.35 15.25 -18.84
CA SER A 473 5.20 13.98 -19.58
C SER A 473 5.47 12.77 -18.67
N ASN A 474 6.49 12.86 -17.83
CA ASN A 474 6.80 11.84 -16.83
C ASN A 474 5.70 11.71 -15.76
N ALA A 475 5.05 12.81 -15.35
CA ALA A 475 3.94 12.77 -14.40
C ALA A 475 2.70 12.07 -14.96
N GLY A 476 2.34 12.35 -16.22
CA GLY A 476 1.28 11.64 -16.92
C GLY A 476 1.57 10.14 -17.03
N LEU A 477 2.82 9.77 -17.30
CA LEU A 477 3.26 8.38 -17.37
C LEU A 477 3.19 7.67 -16.00
N VAL A 478 3.60 8.34 -14.92
CA VAL A 478 3.38 7.85 -13.55
C VAL A 478 1.89 7.60 -13.34
N GLY A 479 1.05 8.59 -13.64
CA GLY A 479 -0.41 8.53 -13.52
C GLY A 479 -1.04 7.29 -14.17
N VAL A 480 -0.72 7.02 -15.44
CA VAL A 480 -1.26 5.86 -16.17
C VAL A 480 -0.64 4.54 -15.74
N LEU A 481 0.59 4.49 -15.23
CA LEU A 481 1.23 3.24 -14.79
C LEU A 481 0.65 2.72 -13.46
N LEU A 482 0.23 3.61 -12.56
CA LEU A 482 -0.36 3.26 -11.25
C LEU A 482 -1.54 2.28 -11.34
N PRO A 483 -2.52 2.45 -12.27
CA PRO A 483 -3.65 1.54 -12.37
C PRO A 483 -3.38 0.26 -13.17
N LEU A 484 -2.28 0.17 -13.92
CA LEU A 484 -2.03 -0.98 -14.80
C LEU A 484 -1.55 -2.22 -14.03
N PRO A 485 -1.97 -3.42 -14.45
CA PRO A 485 -1.61 -4.66 -13.77
C PRO A 485 -0.12 -4.95 -13.99
N TYR A 486 0.67 -4.99 -12.91
CA TYR A 486 2.07 -5.37 -13.00
C TYR A 486 2.21 -6.77 -13.58
N ALA A 487 2.79 -6.84 -14.78
CA ALA A 487 3.12 -8.10 -15.43
C ALA A 487 4.13 -8.85 -14.57
N CYS A 488 3.69 -10.01 -14.08
CA CYS A 488 4.59 -11.07 -13.70
C CYS A 488 5.29 -11.52 -14.99
N MET A 489 6.64 -11.55 -15.03
CA MET A 489 7.37 -12.18 -16.13
C MET A 489 6.97 -13.67 -16.20
N ALA A 490 6.00 -13.98 -17.04
CA ALA A 490 5.64 -15.33 -17.42
C ALA A 490 6.67 -15.82 -18.45
N SER A 491 7.41 -16.86 -18.08
CA SER A 491 8.18 -17.68 -19.01
C SER A 491 7.25 -18.17 -20.14
N ARG A 492 7.62 -17.88 -21.38
CA ARG A 492 6.95 -18.38 -22.59
C ARG A 492 6.94 -19.91 -22.58
N ARG A 493 5.77 -20.52 -22.39
CA ARG A 493 5.46 -21.86 -22.89
C ARG A 493 4.18 -21.80 -23.70
N THR A 494 4.34 -21.79 -25.01
CA THR A 494 3.28 -22.04 -25.99
C THR A 494 2.80 -23.47 -25.81
N LEU A 495 1.50 -23.68 -25.56
CA LEU A 495 0.87 -24.99 -25.65
C LEU A 495 -0.45 -24.82 -26.39
N VAL A 496 -0.46 -25.31 -27.62
CA VAL A 496 -1.66 -25.65 -28.37
C VAL A 496 -2.32 -26.80 -27.62
N SER A 497 -3.49 -26.54 -27.05
CA SER A 497 -4.37 -27.58 -26.54
C SER A 497 -4.98 -28.33 -27.72
N LEU A 498 -4.62 -29.60 -27.90
CA LEU A 498 -5.53 -30.68 -28.31
C LEU A 498 -4.73 -31.99 -28.47
N LEU A 499 -4.66 -32.78 -27.40
CA LEU A 499 -4.91 -34.22 -27.46
C LEU A 499 -4.97 -34.79 -26.05
N CYS A 500 -6.20 -35.16 -25.68
CA CYS A 500 -6.51 -35.98 -24.53
C CYS A 500 -5.86 -37.36 -24.61
N LEU A 501 -5.74 -37.95 -23.42
CA LEU A 501 -5.50 -39.35 -23.07
C LEU A 501 -4.04 -39.85 -23.06
N PHE A 502 -3.76 -40.56 -21.96
CA PHE A 502 -2.53 -41.26 -21.57
C PHE A 502 -1.41 -40.39 -21.00
N LEU A 503 -1.44 -40.19 -19.68
CA LEU A 503 -0.46 -40.80 -18.76
C LEU A 503 -0.84 -40.43 -17.31
N LEU A 504 -1.60 -41.33 -16.67
CA LEU A 504 -1.72 -41.38 -15.21
C LEU A 504 -0.40 -41.95 -14.66
N VAL A 505 0.41 -41.09 -14.04
CA VAL A 505 1.39 -41.50 -13.04
C VAL A 505 1.06 -40.70 -11.78
N PRO A 506 0.63 -41.33 -10.68
CA PRO A 506 0.31 -40.62 -9.45
C PRO A 506 1.62 -40.12 -8.82
N GLN A 507 1.80 -38.80 -8.70
CA GLN A 507 2.72 -38.28 -7.69
C GLN A 507 2.08 -38.54 -6.32
N GLY A 508 2.74 -39.36 -5.51
CA GLY A 508 2.29 -39.67 -4.15
C GLY A 508 2.22 -38.41 -3.32
N TYR A 509 1.01 -38.00 -2.96
CA TYR A 509 0.77 -36.95 -1.97
C TYR A 509 1.06 -37.52 -0.58
N THR A 510 2.07 -37.01 0.11
CA THR A 510 2.24 -37.27 1.54
C THR A 510 1.25 -36.38 2.31
N THR A 511 0.38 -36.97 3.13
CA THR A 511 -0.54 -36.24 4.01
C THR A 511 0.25 -35.34 4.98
N ALA A 512 -0.25 -34.12 5.25
CA ALA A 512 0.42 -33.18 6.13
C ALA A 512 0.47 -33.71 7.58
N ASN A 513 1.63 -33.62 8.23
CA ASN A 513 1.82 -34.01 9.62
C ASN A 513 1.49 -32.84 10.57
N PHE A 514 0.21 -32.69 10.90
CA PHE A 514 -0.27 -31.62 11.80
C PHE A 514 0.34 -31.69 13.20
N GLY A 515 0.70 -32.88 13.70
CA GLY A 515 1.36 -33.04 14.99
C GLY A 515 2.78 -32.45 15.03
N LEU A 516 3.54 -32.60 13.94
CA LEU A 516 4.84 -31.94 13.80
C LEU A 516 4.68 -30.42 13.67
N ALA A 517 3.72 -29.97 12.87
CA ALA A 517 3.43 -28.54 12.75
C ALA A 517 3.05 -27.92 14.09
N LEU A 518 2.24 -28.61 14.91
CA LEU A 518 1.88 -28.19 16.26
C LEU A 518 3.11 -28.01 17.16
N THR A 519 3.98 -29.01 17.18
CA THR A 519 5.24 -28.98 17.94
C THR A 519 6.10 -27.79 17.51
N ASN A 520 6.23 -27.59 16.19
CA ASN A 520 6.99 -26.49 15.61
C ASN A 520 6.39 -25.13 16.01
N SER A 521 5.07 -24.93 15.91
CA SER A 521 4.43 -23.67 16.29
C SER A 521 4.66 -23.30 17.76
N LEU A 522 4.80 -24.27 18.68
CA LEU A 522 5.16 -24.00 20.07
C LEU A 522 6.63 -23.60 20.24
N LEU A 523 7.54 -24.12 19.40
CA LEU A 523 8.93 -23.67 19.37
C LEU A 523 9.06 -22.22 18.91
N TYR A 524 8.18 -21.73 18.04
CA TYR A 524 8.16 -20.32 17.66
C TYR A 524 7.92 -19.41 18.88
N PHE A 525 6.98 -19.75 19.76
CA PHE A 525 6.77 -18.97 20.98
C PHE A 525 8.01 -18.98 21.88
N GLU A 526 8.72 -20.11 22.01
CA GLU A 526 10.00 -20.12 22.71
C GLU A 526 11.04 -19.19 22.08
N ALA A 527 11.05 -19.11 20.75
CA ALA A 527 11.91 -18.22 19.99
C ALA A 527 11.54 -16.73 20.11
N GLN A 528 10.31 -16.40 20.54
CA GLN A 528 9.86 -15.03 20.80
C GLN A 528 10.04 -14.57 22.26
N ARG A 529 10.42 -15.47 23.19
CA ARG A 529 10.52 -15.13 24.62
C ARG A 529 11.49 -13.97 24.87
N SER A 530 11.05 -12.92 25.55
CA SER A 530 11.91 -11.90 26.17
C SER A 530 12.17 -12.23 27.64
N GLY A 531 13.25 -11.74 28.22
CA GLY A 531 13.58 -11.94 29.64
C GLY A 531 14.56 -13.08 29.89
N ARG A 532 14.51 -13.62 31.12
CA ARG A 532 15.37 -14.72 31.55
C ARG A 532 14.79 -16.06 31.11
N LEU A 533 15.24 -16.55 29.95
CA LEU A 533 14.92 -17.88 29.44
C LEU A 533 15.15 -19.00 30.48
N PRO A 534 14.28 -20.02 30.53
CA PRO A 534 14.42 -21.14 31.45
C PRO A 534 15.50 -22.13 30.99
N ASP A 535 16.01 -22.96 31.90
CA ASP A 535 17.09 -23.93 31.61
C ASP A 535 16.65 -25.01 30.60
N ASP A 536 15.36 -25.33 30.57
CA ASP A 536 14.74 -26.30 29.67
C ASP A 536 14.34 -25.71 28.29
N GLN A 537 14.63 -24.43 28.02
CA GLN A 537 14.40 -23.76 26.73
C GLN A 537 14.87 -24.63 25.55
N ARG A 538 13.99 -25.03 24.63
CA ARG A 538 14.30 -25.90 23.49
C ARG A 538 14.98 -25.14 22.35
N VAL A 539 14.63 -23.87 22.15
CA VAL A 539 15.27 -22.99 21.15
C VAL A 539 16.64 -22.52 21.65
N LYS A 540 17.69 -23.29 21.34
CA LYS A 540 19.04 -23.12 21.91
C LYS A 540 19.84 -21.92 21.39
N TRP A 541 19.45 -21.34 20.25
CA TRP A 541 20.16 -20.20 19.68
C TRP A 541 19.81 -18.85 20.33
N ARG A 542 18.73 -18.79 21.13
CA ARG A 542 18.34 -17.61 21.91
C ARG A 542 19.12 -17.50 23.23
N GLY A 543 19.32 -16.27 23.70
CA GLY A 543 19.87 -15.94 25.01
C GLY A 543 18.91 -15.09 25.84
N HIS A 544 19.31 -14.79 27.08
CA HIS A 544 18.56 -13.87 27.93
C HIS A 544 18.63 -12.45 27.36
N SER A 545 17.49 -11.77 27.29
CA SER A 545 17.37 -10.39 26.78
C SER A 545 16.36 -9.61 27.62
N GLY A 546 16.29 -8.29 27.46
CA GLY A 546 15.25 -7.47 28.11
C GLY A 546 15.32 -7.48 29.63
N LEU A 547 16.51 -7.72 30.20
CA LEU A 547 16.70 -7.94 31.63
C LEU A 547 16.52 -6.68 32.49
N ARG A 548 16.32 -5.52 31.86
CA ARG A 548 16.09 -4.23 32.52
C ARG A 548 14.73 -3.62 32.19
N ASP A 549 13.85 -4.38 31.55
CA ASP A 549 12.51 -3.94 31.16
C ASP A 549 11.75 -3.39 32.37
N GLY A 550 11.31 -2.14 32.28
CA GLY A 550 10.56 -1.44 33.34
C GLY A 550 11.42 -0.79 34.43
N ALA A 551 12.74 -1.04 34.46
CA ALA A 551 13.60 -0.54 35.55
C ALA A 551 13.60 0.99 35.66
N VAL A 552 13.59 1.70 34.52
CA VAL A 552 13.51 3.17 34.46
C VAL A 552 12.19 3.69 35.06
N SER A 553 11.12 2.91 34.93
CA SER A 553 9.79 3.21 35.48
C SER A 553 9.58 2.64 36.88
N GLY A 554 10.63 2.13 37.54
CA GLY A 554 10.55 1.59 38.91
C GLY A 554 9.76 0.28 39.01
N VAL A 555 9.57 -0.46 37.91
CA VAL A 555 8.79 -1.71 37.86
C VAL A 555 9.62 -2.85 37.25
N ASN A 556 9.22 -4.09 37.51
CA ASN A 556 9.82 -5.26 36.85
C ASN A 556 8.90 -5.74 35.74
N LEU A 557 9.27 -5.45 34.49
CA LEU A 557 8.57 -5.91 33.29
C LEU A 557 9.39 -6.93 32.49
N VAL A 558 10.37 -7.59 33.11
CA VAL A 558 11.17 -8.64 32.47
C VAL A 558 10.29 -9.86 32.18
N GLY A 559 10.31 -10.35 30.94
CA GLY A 559 9.48 -11.47 30.47
C GLY A 559 8.63 -11.09 29.26
N GLY A 560 7.64 -11.92 28.94
CA GLY A 560 6.71 -11.69 27.83
C GLY A 560 7.31 -12.09 26.49
N TYR A 561 6.61 -11.72 25.41
CA TYR A 561 7.02 -12.04 24.04
C TYR A 561 7.41 -10.79 23.28
N TYR A 562 8.45 -10.89 22.45
CA TYR A 562 8.60 -9.95 21.35
C TYR A 562 7.52 -10.21 20.31
N ASP A 563 7.02 -9.14 19.70
CA ASP A 563 5.78 -9.16 18.93
C ASP A 563 5.91 -9.93 17.60
N ALA A 564 6.92 -9.57 16.81
CA ALA A 564 7.14 -10.08 15.46
C ALA A 564 8.64 -10.27 15.17
N GLY A 565 9.18 -9.58 14.15
CA GLY A 565 10.60 -9.57 13.81
C GLY A 565 11.47 -8.66 14.67
N ASP A 566 10.85 -7.90 15.59
CA ASP A 566 11.41 -6.82 16.39
C ASP A 566 11.67 -7.18 17.85
N ASN A 567 12.12 -6.20 18.66
CA ASN A 567 12.36 -6.39 20.09
C ASN A 567 11.41 -5.55 20.97
N VAL A 568 10.31 -5.07 20.40
CA VAL A 568 9.25 -4.37 21.13
C VAL A 568 8.28 -5.39 21.72
N LYS A 569 7.70 -5.06 22.86
CA LYS A 569 6.65 -5.84 23.51
C LYS A 569 5.35 -5.06 23.45
N PHE A 570 4.65 -5.16 22.31
CA PHE A 570 3.32 -4.57 22.16
C PHE A 570 2.29 -5.41 22.93
N GLY A 571 1.69 -4.83 23.96
CA GLY A 571 0.81 -5.51 24.90
C GLY A 571 -0.53 -5.91 24.29
N PHE A 572 -1.04 -5.12 23.34
CA PHE A 572 -2.33 -5.37 22.72
C PHE A 572 -2.35 -6.65 21.84
N PRO A 573 -1.49 -6.79 20.81
CA PRO A 573 -1.38 -8.05 20.06
C PRO A 573 -0.89 -9.23 20.94
N MET A 574 -0.03 -8.98 21.94
CA MET A 574 0.41 -10.03 22.86
C MET A 574 -0.73 -10.59 23.70
N ALA A 575 -1.60 -9.73 24.24
CA ALA A 575 -2.78 -10.16 24.99
C ALA A 575 -3.69 -11.00 24.11
N PHE A 576 -3.94 -10.56 22.86
CA PHE A 576 -4.72 -11.32 21.88
C PHE A 576 -4.12 -12.71 21.61
N SER A 577 -2.81 -12.81 21.38
CA SER A 577 -2.12 -14.10 21.21
C SER A 577 -2.30 -15.02 22.41
N ILE A 578 -2.23 -14.48 23.64
CA ILE A 578 -2.43 -15.26 24.87
C ILE A 578 -3.88 -15.73 24.97
N THR A 579 -4.86 -14.89 24.60
CA THR A 579 -6.27 -15.29 24.54
C THR A 579 -6.47 -16.45 23.57
N LEU A 580 -5.91 -16.39 22.36
CA LEU A 580 -6.07 -17.46 21.36
C LEU A 580 -5.36 -18.77 21.74
N LEU A 581 -4.14 -18.70 22.28
CA LEU A 581 -3.44 -19.89 22.82
C LEU A 581 -4.26 -20.53 23.94
N SER A 582 -4.78 -19.71 24.86
CA SER A 582 -5.61 -20.18 25.97
C SER A 582 -6.90 -20.79 25.46
N TRP A 583 -7.54 -20.18 24.46
CA TRP A 583 -8.76 -20.71 23.86
C TRP A 583 -8.53 -22.07 23.22
N GLY A 584 -7.45 -22.23 22.44
CA GLY A 584 -7.06 -23.52 21.89
C GLY A 584 -6.89 -24.59 22.97
N VAL A 585 -6.20 -24.28 24.08
CA VAL A 585 -6.05 -25.21 25.22
C VAL A 585 -7.39 -25.51 25.88
N VAL A 586 -8.28 -24.53 26.01
CA VAL A 586 -9.61 -24.71 26.61
C VAL A 586 -10.50 -25.63 25.79
N GLU A 587 -10.52 -25.50 24.46
CA GLU A 587 -11.36 -26.35 23.60
C GLU A 587 -10.72 -27.71 23.31
N PHE A 588 -9.40 -27.75 23.11
CA PHE A 588 -8.72 -28.91 22.54
C PHE A 588 -7.72 -29.57 23.50
N ARG A 589 -7.91 -29.39 24.81
CA ARG A 589 -7.00 -29.91 25.87
C ARG A 589 -6.58 -31.36 25.64
N GLU A 590 -7.54 -32.24 25.41
CA GLU A 590 -7.30 -33.67 25.24
C GLU A 590 -6.48 -33.97 23.97
N ARG A 591 -6.62 -33.15 22.92
CA ARG A 591 -5.81 -33.28 21.70
C ARG A 591 -4.36 -32.91 21.94
N PHE A 592 -4.11 -31.82 22.66
CA PHE A 592 -2.75 -31.48 23.10
C PHE A 592 -2.14 -32.59 23.96
N ALA A 593 -2.92 -33.17 24.88
CA ALA A 593 -2.46 -34.27 25.72
C ALA A 593 -2.12 -35.52 24.91
N ALA A 594 -2.98 -35.90 23.96
CA ALA A 594 -2.75 -37.03 23.05
C ALA A 594 -1.48 -36.89 22.20
N ARG A 595 -1.00 -35.66 21.98
CA ARG A 595 0.24 -35.34 21.25
C ARG A 595 1.43 -35.02 22.15
N ASN A 596 1.30 -35.14 23.48
CA ASN A 596 2.32 -34.75 24.46
C ASN A 596 2.74 -33.27 24.39
N GLU A 597 1.88 -32.39 23.88
CA GLU A 597 2.15 -30.95 23.72
C GLU A 597 1.40 -30.08 24.75
N LEU A 598 0.56 -30.66 25.60
CA LEU A 598 -0.22 -29.91 26.60
C LEU A 598 0.67 -29.10 27.55
N ALA A 599 1.77 -29.68 28.03
CA ALA A 599 2.71 -28.98 28.92
C ALA A 599 3.38 -27.79 28.21
N ASN A 600 3.76 -27.96 26.95
CA ASN A 600 4.39 -26.90 26.15
C ASN A 600 3.39 -25.78 25.81
N ALA A 601 2.14 -26.13 25.48
CA ALA A 601 1.07 -25.17 25.24
C ALA A 601 0.75 -24.35 26.51
N LEU A 602 0.62 -25.03 27.67
CA LEU A 602 0.47 -24.34 28.95
C LEU A 602 1.68 -23.48 29.29
N ALA A 603 2.91 -23.93 29.02
CA ALA A 603 4.12 -23.12 29.23
C ALA A 603 4.13 -21.86 28.33
N ALA A 604 3.65 -21.95 27.08
CA ALA A 604 3.51 -20.81 26.20
C ALA A 604 2.49 -19.79 26.72
N VAL A 605 1.32 -20.25 27.20
CA VAL A 605 0.31 -19.40 27.84
C VAL A 605 0.85 -18.78 29.13
N LYS A 606 1.55 -19.58 29.95
CA LYS A 606 2.08 -19.13 31.25
C LYS A 606 3.11 -18.02 31.07
N TRP A 607 4.01 -18.15 30.10
CA TRP A 607 5.04 -17.14 29.84
C TRP A 607 4.46 -15.74 29.55
N GLY A 608 3.40 -15.71 28.75
CA GLY A 608 2.67 -14.48 28.44
C GLY A 608 1.88 -13.96 29.65
N THR A 609 1.12 -14.82 30.33
CA THR A 609 0.31 -14.41 31.48
C THR A 609 1.14 -13.98 32.70
N ASP A 610 2.30 -14.59 32.95
CA ASP A 610 3.25 -14.15 33.97
C ASP A 610 3.73 -12.71 33.70
N TYR A 611 3.88 -12.34 32.42
CA TYR A 611 4.20 -10.97 32.03
C TYR A 611 3.01 -10.02 32.21
N LEU A 612 1.80 -10.41 31.78
CA LEU A 612 0.60 -9.60 31.95
C LEU A 612 0.30 -9.33 33.44
N LEU A 613 0.56 -10.29 34.33
CA LEU A 613 0.47 -10.11 35.79
C LEU A 613 1.47 -9.06 36.30
N LYS A 614 2.69 -9.01 35.74
CA LYS A 614 3.67 -7.98 36.07
C LYS A 614 3.26 -6.61 35.52
N ALA A 615 2.67 -6.57 34.34
CA ALA A 615 2.22 -5.36 33.67
C ALA A 615 1.00 -4.70 34.35
N HIS A 616 0.10 -5.50 34.92
CA HIS A 616 -1.04 -5.03 35.70
C HIS A 616 -0.65 -4.78 37.16
N ARG A 617 -0.09 -3.59 37.44
CA ARG A 617 0.53 -3.25 38.73
C ARG A 617 -0.46 -2.87 39.83
N SER A 618 -1.61 -2.33 39.46
CA SER A 618 -2.69 -1.93 40.35
C SER A 618 -4.00 -1.89 39.56
N PRO A 619 -5.18 -1.91 40.21
CA PRO A 619 -6.46 -2.12 39.53
C PRO A 619 -6.73 -1.23 38.30
N GLU A 620 -6.22 0.00 38.28
CA GLU A 620 -6.41 0.97 37.18
C GLU A 620 -5.09 1.36 36.50
N VAL A 621 -4.06 0.49 36.51
CA VAL A 621 -2.78 0.73 35.82
C VAL A 621 -2.30 -0.52 35.11
N LEU A 622 -2.16 -0.42 33.79
CA LEU A 622 -1.67 -1.49 32.92
C LEU A 622 -0.54 -0.99 32.02
N TYR A 623 0.64 -1.59 32.12
CA TYR A 623 1.72 -1.35 31.17
C TYR A 623 1.43 -2.06 29.84
N GLY A 624 1.21 -1.26 28.80
CA GLY A 624 0.82 -1.73 27.47
C GLY A 624 1.99 -1.94 26.53
N GLU A 625 3.17 -1.40 26.83
CA GLU A 625 4.29 -1.47 25.89
C GLU A 625 5.64 -1.36 26.60
N VAL A 626 6.64 -2.10 26.09
CA VAL A 626 8.04 -1.97 26.50
C VAL A 626 8.96 -2.01 25.28
N GLY A 627 9.72 -0.94 25.09
CA GLY A 627 10.41 -0.65 23.83
C GLY A 627 9.80 0.59 23.20
N ASP A 628 10.63 1.46 22.64
CA ASP A 628 10.18 2.53 21.75
C ASP A 628 10.21 2.01 20.31
N GLY A 629 9.05 1.90 19.68
CA GLY A 629 8.91 1.20 18.40
C GLY A 629 9.75 1.85 17.30
N THR A 630 9.77 3.17 17.24
CA THR A 630 10.54 3.92 16.23
C THR A 630 12.05 3.64 16.35
N SER A 631 12.62 3.73 17.55
CA SER A 631 14.05 3.51 17.76
C SER A 631 14.43 2.03 17.67
N ASP A 632 13.57 1.10 18.10
CA ASP A 632 13.81 -0.34 17.89
C ASP A 632 13.80 -0.71 16.40
N HIS A 633 12.93 -0.08 15.61
CA HIS A 633 12.82 -0.28 14.16
C HIS A 633 13.87 0.48 13.37
N ALA A 634 14.55 1.46 13.97
CA ALA A 634 15.76 2.07 13.42
C ALA A 634 17.02 1.19 13.58
N CYS A 635 16.92 0.04 14.26
CA CYS A 635 18.06 -0.84 14.54
C CYS A 635 17.80 -2.31 14.20
N TRP A 636 18.83 -2.99 13.67
CA TRP A 636 18.78 -4.43 13.39
C TRP A 636 19.68 -5.24 14.33
N MET A 637 19.37 -5.27 15.62
CA MET A 637 20.19 -5.94 16.64
C MET A 637 19.57 -7.25 17.13
N ARG A 638 20.41 -8.15 17.62
CA ARG A 638 19.94 -9.29 18.40
C ARG A 638 19.21 -8.78 19.65
N PRO A 639 18.16 -9.47 20.12
CA PRO A 639 17.50 -9.10 21.36
C PRO A 639 18.47 -9.00 22.54
N GLU A 640 19.51 -9.84 22.57
CA GLU A 640 20.49 -9.85 23.66
C GLU A 640 21.48 -8.67 23.61
N ASP A 641 21.62 -8.01 22.46
CA ASP A 641 22.56 -6.89 22.25
C ASP A 641 21.89 -5.51 22.27
N MET A 642 20.56 -5.46 22.33
CA MET A 642 19.79 -4.24 22.10
C MET A 642 20.22 -3.08 23.01
N THR A 643 20.37 -1.91 22.39
CA THR A 643 20.75 -0.64 23.03
C THR A 643 19.72 0.47 22.84
N THR A 644 18.64 0.19 22.12
CA THR A 644 17.54 1.12 21.86
C THR A 644 16.76 1.42 23.13
N SER A 645 15.93 2.47 23.10
CA SER A 645 15.11 2.82 24.25
C SER A 645 14.16 1.67 24.57
N ARG A 646 14.13 1.29 25.85
CA ARG A 646 13.20 0.30 26.41
C ARG A 646 12.25 0.95 27.41
N ALA A 647 11.79 2.16 27.07
CA ALA A 647 10.76 2.87 27.80
C ALA A 647 9.55 1.95 28.01
N ALA A 648 8.91 2.09 29.17
CA ALA A 648 7.72 1.33 29.51
C ALA A 648 6.53 2.29 29.52
N TYR A 649 5.58 2.04 28.63
CA TYR A 649 4.37 2.86 28.48
C TYR A 649 3.17 2.16 29.10
N LYS A 650 2.25 2.95 29.65
CA LYS A 650 1.11 2.44 30.41
C LYS A 650 -0.15 3.23 30.07
N VAL A 651 -1.28 2.56 30.27
CA VAL A 651 -2.59 3.19 30.39
C VAL A 651 -3.00 3.24 31.85
N ASP A 652 -3.72 4.29 32.21
CA ASP A 652 -4.26 4.52 33.55
C ASP A 652 -5.59 5.29 33.48
N ALA A 653 -6.13 5.68 34.63
CA ALA A 653 -7.39 6.42 34.70
C ALA A 653 -7.36 7.77 33.93
N ALA A 654 -6.18 8.42 33.83
CA ALA A 654 -6.04 9.69 33.11
C ALA A 654 -5.82 9.47 31.61
N HIS A 655 -5.18 8.36 31.24
CA HIS A 655 -4.90 7.97 29.86
C HIS A 655 -5.44 6.56 29.61
N PRO A 656 -6.76 6.42 29.41
CA PRO A 656 -7.41 5.10 29.34
C PRO A 656 -7.06 4.33 28.06
N GLY A 657 -7.18 3.00 28.15
CA GLY A 657 -7.05 2.07 27.03
C GLY A 657 -7.94 0.86 27.24
N SER A 658 -9.23 1.03 26.98
CA SER A 658 -10.29 0.03 27.19
C SER A 658 -10.14 -1.19 26.30
N ASP A 659 -9.66 -1.00 25.07
CA ASP A 659 -9.25 -2.03 24.13
C ASP A 659 -8.12 -2.91 24.73
N LEU A 660 -6.97 -2.32 25.05
CA LEU A 660 -5.84 -3.04 25.65
C LEU A 660 -6.21 -3.72 26.97
N ALA A 661 -6.90 -3.01 27.86
CA ALA A 661 -7.32 -3.55 29.16
C ALA A 661 -8.39 -4.64 29.00
N GLY A 662 -9.32 -4.47 28.05
CA GLY A 662 -10.33 -5.47 27.68
C GLY A 662 -9.71 -6.75 27.14
N GLU A 663 -8.80 -6.65 26.16
CA GLU A 663 -8.10 -7.82 25.62
C GLU A 663 -7.24 -8.51 26.69
N THR A 664 -6.56 -7.74 27.55
CA THR A 664 -5.79 -8.33 28.67
C THR A 664 -6.70 -9.04 29.68
N ALA A 665 -7.90 -8.49 29.94
CA ALA A 665 -8.90 -9.15 30.76
C ALA A 665 -9.38 -10.47 30.11
N ALA A 666 -9.65 -10.47 28.81
CA ALA A 666 -10.01 -11.66 28.03
C ALA A 666 -8.91 -12.74 28.12
N ALA A 667 -7.64 -12.35 27.89
CA ALA A 667 -6.49 -13.23 27.96
C ALA A 667 -6.37 -13.93 29.32
N MET A 668 -6.49 -13.16 30.40
CA MET A 668 -6.42 -13.71 31.76
C MET A 668 -7.64 -14.58 32.12
N ALA A 669 -8.84 -14.23 31.66
CA ALA A 669 -10.04 -15.04 31.85
C ALA A 669 -9.93 -16.39 31.11
N ALA A 670 -9.54 -16.37 29.83
CA ALA A 670 -9.32 -17.57 29.02
C ALA A 670 -8.22 -18.46 29.63
N ALA A 671 -7.08 -17.86 30.01
CA ALA A 671 -5.98 -18.59 30.66
C ALA A 671 -6.40 -19.19 32.01
N SER A 672 -7.25 -18.49 32.79
CA SER A 672 -7.77 -19.03 34.04
C SER A 672 -8.54 -20.34 33.85
N LEU A 673 -9.23 -20.50 32.72
CA LEU A 673 -9.91 -21.74 32.34
C LEU A 673 -8.89 -22.81 31.91
N ALA A 674 -7.89 -22.44 31.12
CA ALA A 674 -6.84 -23.36 30.66
C ALA A 674 -6.03 -23.98 31.83
N PHE A 675 -5.72 -23.18 32.86
CA PHE A 675 -4.98 -23.62 34.04
C PHE A 675 -5.85 -24.23 35.13
N ARG A 676 -7.18 -24.02 35.13
CA ARG A 676 -8.07 -24.52 36.19
C ARG A 676 -7.83 -26.00 36.55
N PRO A 677 -7.62 -26.92 35.59
CA PRO A 677 -7.43 -28.33 35.91
C PRO A 677 -6.05 -28.68 36.49
N THR A 678 -5.03 -27.84 36.31
CA THR A 678 -3.63 -28.13 36.68
C THR A 678 -3.06 -27.21 37.75
N ASP A 679 -3.54 -25.97 37.84
CA ASP A 679 -3.12 -24.98 38.82
C ASP A 679 -4.28 -24.04 39.16
N GLY A 680 -5.12 -24.48 40.10
CA GLY A 680 -6.29 -23.71 40.55
C GLY A 680 -5.92 -22.39 41.23
N ARG A 681 -4.73 -22.30 41.85
CA ARG A 681 -4.26 -21.07 42.52
C ARG A 681 -3.88 -20.02 41.50
N TYR A 682 -3.09 -20.39 40.50
CA TYR A 682 -2.73 -19.51 39.40
C TYR A 682 -3.96 -19.10 38.59
N ALA A 683 -4.89 -20.03 38.33
CA ALA A 683 -6.16 -19.73 37.70
C ALA A 683 -6.99 -18.67 38.47
N ASN A 684 -7.05 -18.77 39.80
CA ASN A 684 -7.73 -17.77 40.63
C ASN A 684 -7.02 -16.41 40.61
N LEU A 685 -5.69 -16.39 40.61
CA LEU A 685 -4.90 -15.17 40.49
C LEU A 685 -5.21 -14.45 39.17
N LEU A 686 -5.12 -15.16 38.04
CA LEU A 686 -5.44 -14.61 36.72
C LEU A 686 -6.87 -14.07 36.66
N LEU A 687 -7.83 -14.82 37.18
CA LEU A 687 -9.23 -14.40 37.19
C LEU A 687 -9.46 -13.15 38.05
N GLY A 688 -8.71 -12.97 39.14
CA GLY A 688 -8.76 -11.75 39.95
C GLY A 688 -8.31 -10.52 39.16
N HIS A 689 -7.17 -10.59 38.50
CA HIS A 689 -6.66 -9.51 37.66
C HIS A 689 -7.56 -9.25 36.43
N SER A 690 -8.12 -10.30 35.82
CA SER A 690 -9.06 -10.19 34.71
C SER A 690 -10.29 -9.34 35.06
N LYS A 691 -10.90 -9.59 36.23
CA LYS A 691 -12.06 -8.82 36.72
C LYS A 691 -11.71 -7.34 36.93
N GLN A 692 -10.56 -7.06 37.53
CA GLN A 692 -10.08 -5.70 37.76
C GLN A 692 -9.84 -4.95 36.45
N LEU A 693 -9.20 -5.59 35.47
CA LEU A 693 -8.92 -4.98 34.17
C LEU A 693 -10.18 -4.72 33.35
N PHE A 694 -11.17 -5.62 33.41
CA PHE A 694 -12.46 -5.37 32.79
C PHE A 694 -13.19 -4.18 33.44
N GLU A 695 -13.15 -4.08 34.77
CA GLU A 695 -13.72 -2.93 35.47
C GLU A 695 -12.99 -1.63 35.12
N PHE A 696 -11.66 -1.66 35.04
CA PHE A 696 -10.85 -0.53 34.57
C PHE A 696 -11.24 -0.10 33.15
N ALA A 697 -11.27 -1.04 32.19
CA ALA A 697 -11.67 -0.81 30.81
C ALA A 697 -13.11 -0.28 30.69
N ARG A 698 -14.00 -0.72 31.58
CA ARG A 698 -15.40 -0.29 31.61
C ARG A 698 -15.58 1.11 32.17
N LYS A 699 -14.85 1.42 33.23
CA LYS A 699 -14.99 2.68 33.97
C LYS A 699 -14.31 3.84 33.24
N HIS A 700 -13.13 3.61 32.68
CA HIS A 700 -12.34 4.64 32.01
C HIS A 700 -12.23 4.31 30.52
N ARG A 701 -13.05 4.99 29.72
CA ARG A 701 -13.25 4.72 28.30
C ARG A 701 -12.21 5.44 27.43
N GLY A 702 -11.52 4.71 26.57
CA GLY A 702 -10.62 5.27 25.57
C GLY A 702 -9.86 4.22 24.80
N THR A 703 -9.33 4.58 23.63
CA THR A 703 -8.48 3.71 22.81
C THR A 703 -7.05 3.79 23.35
N TYR A 704 -6.39 2.66 23.60
CA TYR A 704 -5.07 2.65 24.26
C TYR A 704 -4.01 3.39 23.44
N SER A 705 -4.17 3.43 22.12
CA SER A 705 -3.24 4.15 21.24
C SER A 705 -3.25 5.65 21.49
N ASP A 706 -4.32 6.23 22.04
CA ASP A 706 -4.31 7.62 22.51
C ASP A 706 -3.57 7.77 23.85
N GLY A 707 -3.63 6.76 24.72
CA GLY A 707 -2.88 6.73 25.98
C GLY A 707 -1.40 6.34 25.85
N ILE A 708 -1.05 5.60 24.80
CA ILE A 708 0.32 5.21 24.43
C ILE A 708 0.55 5.60 22.97
N PRO A 709 0.93 6.86 22.67
CA PRO A 709 1.03 7.33 21.28
C PRO A 709 2.09 6.61 20.44
N ASP A 710 3.13 6.03 21.04
CA ASP A 710 4.19 5.31 20.32
C ASP A 710 3.65 4.14 19.51
N CYS A 711 2.59 3.47 19.99
CA CYS A 711 2.00 2.34 19.28
C CYS A 711 1.18 2.74 18.05
N LYS A 712 0.82 4.03 17.85
CA LYS A 712 -0.15 4.49 16.82
C LYS A 712 0.26 4.16 15.39
N ILE A 713 1.55 4.04 15.12
CA ILE A 713 2.06 3.71 13.78
C ILE A 713 2.27 2.20 13.57
N PHE A 714 2.10 1.39 14.63
CA PHE A 714 2.29 -0.07 14.61
C PHE A 714 0.96 -0.82 14.83
N TYR A 715 0.29 -0.55 15.97
CA TYR A 715 -0.90 -1.25 16.44
C TYR A 715 -1.98 -0.25 16.90
N ARG A 716 -2.46 0.58 15.98
CA ARG A 716 -3.55 1.54 16.26
C ARG A 716 -4.88 0.79 16.47
N GLY A 717 -5.52 1.02 17.62
CA GLY A 717 -6.86 0.49 17.88
C GLY A 717 -7.93 1.19 17.03
N SER A 718 -8.86 0.42 16.44
CA SER A 718 -10.01 0.97 15.68
C SER A 718 -11.22 1.33 16.54
N GLY A 719 -11.22 0.91 17.80
CA GLY A 719 -12.29 1.09 18.76
C GLY A 719 -11.96 0.37 20.06
N TYR A 720 -12.95 0.19 20.93
CA TYR A 720 -12.79 -0.62 22.14
C TYR A 720 -14.05 -1.44 22.51
N GLN A 721 -15.10 -1.38 21.68
CA GLN A 721 -16.42 -1.93 22.05
C GLN A 721 -16.43 -3.45 21.91
N ASP A 722 -15.76 -3.96 20.89
CA ASP A 722 -15.57 -5.36 20.64
C ASP A 722 -14.71 -6.03 21.71
N GLU A 723 -13.66 -5.39 22.23
CA GLU A 723 -12.85 -5.94 23.34
C GLU A 723 -13.64 -6.04 24.63
N LEU A 724 -14.58 -5.12 24.87
CA LEU A 724 -15.43 -5.19 26.06
C LEU A 724 -16.44 -6.32 25.94
N SER A 725 -17.08 -6.48 24.78
CA SER A 725 -17.94 -7.64 24.51
C SER A 725 -17.15 -8.95 24.60
N TRP A 726 -15.94 -8.98 24.04
CA TRP A 726 -15.02 -10.11 24.09
C TRP A 726 -14.61 -10.48 25.51
N ALA A 727 -14.16 -9.50 26.30
CA ALA A 727 -13.79 -9.69 27.68
C ALA A 727 -14.98 -10.13 28.55
N ALA A 728 -16.15 -9.53 28.35
CA ALA A 728 -17.38 -9.92 29.05
C ALA A 728 -17.77 -11.37 28.72
N ALA A 729 -17.66 -11.80 27.46
CA ALA A 729 -17.93 -13.19 27.07
C ALA A 729 -16.99 -14.19 27.74
N TRP A 730 -15.69 -13.88 27.78
CA TRP A 730 -14.71 -14.71 28.50
C TRP A 730 -14.94 -14.72 30.00
N LEU A 731 -15.18 -13.57 30.61
CA LEU A 731 -15.44 -13.45 32.04
C LEU A 731 -16.73 -14.16 32.45
N TYR A 732 -17.80 -14.06 31.65
CA TYR A 732 -19.00 -14.85 31.87
C TYR A 732 -18.72 -16.36 31.77
N ARG A 733 -17.96 -16.79 30.76
CA ARG A 733 -17.57 -18.19 30.62
C ARG A 733 -16.77 -18.69 31.83
N ALA A 734 -15.86 -17.86 32.36
CA ALA A 734 -14.98 -18.19 33.46
C ALA A 734 -15.65 -18.12 34.84
N THR A 735 -16.68 -17.30 35.00
CA THR A 735 -17.26 -16.99 36.33
C THR A 735 -18.73 -17.38 36.50
N ARG A 736 -19.49 -17.47 35.40
CA ARG A 736 -20.96 -17.52 35.39
C ARG A 736 -21.63 -16.34 36.09
N ASN A 737 -20.93 -15.22 36.27
CA ASN A 737 -21.49 -14.03 36.90
C ASN A 737 -22.34 -13.25 35.90
N ASN A 738 -23.61 -13.04 36.25
CA ASN A 738 -24.58 -12.34 35.40
C ASN A 738 -24.24 -10.88 35.12
N ILE A 739 -23.34 -10.23 35.85
CA ILE A 739 -22.91 -8.85 35.51
C ILE A 739 -22.32 -8.80 34.09
N TYR A 740 -21.53 -9.80 33.70
CA TYR A 740 -20.96 -9.88 32.36
C TYR A 740 -22.00 -10.25 31.31
N LEU A 741 -22.94 -11.12 31.68
CA LEU A 741 -24.06 -11.47 30.81
C LEU A 741 -24.98 -10.26 30.57
N ASN A 742 -25.24 -9.46 31.60
CA ASN A 742 -26.02 -8.23 31.48
C ASN A 742 -25.31 -7.22 30.57
N PHE A 743 -23.98 -7.13 30.64
CA PHE A 743 -23.20 -6.31 29.70
C PHE A 743 -23.40 -6.79 28.25
N LEU A 744 -23.31 -8.09 27.99
CA LEU A 744 -23.56 -8.68 26.67
C LEU A 744 -25.02 -8.58 26.21
N SER A 745 -25.95 -8.28 27.10
CA SER A 745 -27.36 -8.14 26.77
C SER A 745 -27.71 -6.77 26.20
N THR A 746 -26.78 -5.81 26.23
CA THR A 746 -27.05 -4.44 25.75
C THR A 746 -27.16 -4.40 24.23
N PRO A 747 -28.10 -3.63 23.65
CA PRO A 747 -28.20 -3.45 22.20
C PRO A 747 -26.88 -3.00 21.58
N GLY A 748 -26.52 -3.57 20.43
CA GLY A 748 -25.29 -3.26 19.70
C GLY A 748 -24.02 -3.97 20.22
N SER A 749 -24.07 -4.64 21.37
CA SER A 749 -22.91 -5.38 21.91
C SER A 749 -22.44 -6.53 21.01
N SER A 750 -23.32 -7.02 20.14
CA SER A 750 -23.04 -8.02 19.10
C SER A 750 -22.09 -7.53 18.01
N GLY A 751 -22.00 -6.22 17.80
CA GLY A 751 -21.20 -5.60 16.73
C GLY A 751 -21.74 -5.76 15.31
N GLY A 752 -22.81 -6.54 15.09
CA GLY A 752 -23.28 -6.89 13.75
C GLY A 752 -22.37 -7.90 13.02
N GLN A 753 -22.59 -8.08 11.72
CA GLN A 753 -21.78 -8.98 10.89
C GLN A 753 -20.37 -8.42 10.70
N GLN A 754 -19.35 -9.24 10.93
CA GLN A 754 -17.95 -8.82 10.82
C GLN A 754 -17.30 -9.29 9.52
N PRO A 755 -16.38 -8.50 8.94
CA PRO A 755 -15.59 -8.92 7.80
C PRO A 755 -14.38 -9.78 8.21
N GLU A 756 -13.94 -9.72 9.47
CA GLU A 756 -12.72 -10.37 9.96
C GLU A 756 -12.77 -10.74 11.44
N PHE A 757 -11.71 -11.42 11.89
CA PHE A 757 -11.39 -11.64 13.30
C PHE A 757 -9.89 -11.44 13.49
N SER A 758 -9.47 -10.45 14.27
CA SER A 758 -8.08 -10.02 14.33
C SER A 758 -7.67 -9.53 15.72
N TRP A 759 -6.38 -9.16 15.85
CA TRP A 759 -5.88 -8.52 17.06
C TRP A 759 -6.50 -7.16 17.33
N ASP A 760 -7.25 -6.59 16.37
CA ASP A 760 -7.97 -5.32 16.46
C ASP A 760 -9.49 -5.52 16.54
N ASP A 761 -10.11 -6.38 15.73
CA ASP A 761 -11.56 -6.65 15.77
C ASP A 761 -11.90 -8.03 16.37
N LYS A 762 -12.63 -8.04 17.50
CA LYS A 762 -12.94 -9.23 18.31
C LYS A 762 -14.42 -9.60 18.31
N TYR A 763 -15.26 -8.89 17.57
CA TYR A 763 -16.70 -9.17 17.58
C TYR A 763 -17.00 -10.60 17.14
N ALA A 764 -16.36 -11.11 16.08
CA ALA A 764 -16.55 -12.49 15.63
C ALA A 764 -16.16 -13.53 16.72
N GLY A 765 -15.10 -13.25 17.50
CA GLY A 765 -14.72 -14.07 18.65
C GLY A 765 -15.79 -14.05 19.76
N ALA A 766 -16.25 -12.86 20.15
CA ALA A 766 -17.30 -12.69 21.16
C ALA A 766 -18.60 -13.39 20.74
N GLN A 767 -18.98 -13.25 19.47
CA GLN A 767 -20.12 -13.92 18.85
C GLN A 767 -20.00 -15.44 18.92
N ALA A 768 -18.84 -16.02 18.63
CA ALA A 768 -18.64 -17.47 18.76
C ALA A 768 -18.83 -17.96 20.20
N LEU A 769 -18.30 -17.23 21.19
CA LEU A 769 -18.49 -17.56 22.61
C LEU A 769 -19.95 -17.46 23.05
N VAL A 770 -20.65 -16.40 22.66
CA VAL A 770 -22.06 -16.20 23.03
C VAL A 770 -22.97 -17.21 22.32
N ALA A 771 -22.70 -17.49 21.05
CA ALA A 771 -23.40 -18.52 20.29
C ALA A 771 -23.28 -19.91 20.94
N LYS A 772 -22.14 -20.23 21.57
CA LYS A 772 -22.01 -21.44 22.40
C LYS A 772 -23.06 -21.47 23.51
N PHE A 773 -23.28 -20.36 24.22
CA PHE A 773 -24.27 -20.30 25.30
C PHE A 773 -25.69 -20.49 24.77
N VAL A 774 -26.01 -19.97 23.58
CA VAL A 774 -27.29 -20.20 22.90
C VAL A 774 -27.45 -21.68 22.56
N LEU A 775 -26.44 -22.28 21.93
CA LEU A 775 -26.44 -23.70 21.53
C LEU A 775 -26.53 -24.65 22.72
N GLU A 776 -25.97 -24.26 23.88
CA GLU A 776 -26.06 -25.01 25.14
C GLU A 776 -27.37 -24.75 25.92
N GLY A 777 -28.27 -23.90 25.40
CA GLY A 777 -29.52 -23.54 26.07
C GLY A 777 -29.34 -22.71 27.35
N LYS A 778 -28.17 -22.06 27.53
CA LYS A 778 -27.85 -21.23 28.70
C LYS A 778 -28.40 -19.82 28.62
N VAL A 779 -28.72 -19.36 27.41
CA VAL A 779 -29.44 -18.11 27.11
C VAL A 779 -30.48 -18.39 26.02
N PRO A 780 -31.58 -17.62 25.95
CA PRO A 780 -32.61 -17.88 24.95
C PRO A 780 -32.09 -17.61 23.53
N ASN A 781 -32.60 -18.35 22.54
CA ASN A 781 -32.34 -18.09 21.13
C ASN A 781 -33.28 -17.00 20.59
N SER A 782 -33.23 -15.82 21.20
CA SER A 782 -34.03 -14.65 20.78
C SER A 782 -33.32 -13.35 21.14
N GLY A 783 -33.74 -12.24 20.51
CA GLY A 783 -33.15 -10.92 20.72
C GLY A 783 -31.65 -10.88 20.42
N VAL A 784 -30.89 -10.16 21.25
CA VAL A 784 -29.43 -9.98 21.09
C VAL A 784 -28.66 -11.31 21.08
N TRP A 785 -29.12 -12.34 21.79
CA TRP A 785 -28.45 -13.64 21.83
C TRP A 785 -28.54 -14.39 20.50
N ALA A 786 -29.73 -14.37 19.88
CA ALA A 786 -29.91 -14.88 18.53
C ALA A 786 -29.09 -14.08 17.51
N GLU A 787 -28.92 -12.78 17.74
CA GLU A 787 -28.10 -11.91 16.89
C GLU A 787 -26.62 -12.29 16.94
N TYR A 788 -26.03 -12.49 18.12
CA TYR A 788 -24.66 -13.00 18.24
C TYR A 788 -24.48 -14.31 17.48
N LYS A 789 -25.40 -15.28 17.67
CA LYS A 789 -25.38 -16.56 16.95
C LYS A 789 -25.48 -16.35 15.43
N TYR A 790 -26.41 -15.52 14.98
CA TYR A 790 -26.58 -15.23 13.56
C TYR A 790 -25.32 -14.61 12.95
N ASN A 791 -24.70 -13.66 13.63
CA ASN A 791 -23.54 -12.93 13.11
C ASN A 791 -22.31 -13.83 12.94
N ILE A 792 -21.98 -14.69 13.92
CA ILE A 792 -20.88 -15.66 13.75
C ILE A 792 -21.20 -16.67 12.65
N GLU A 793 -22.45 -17.08 12.51
CA GLU A 793 -22.87 -17.99 11.44
C GLU A 793 -22.68 -17.36 10.07
N GLN A 794 -23.02 -16.07 9.91
CA GLN A 794 -22.76 -15.35 8.65
C GLN A 794 -21.26 -15.22 8.36
N PHE A 795 -20.44 -14.92 9.36
CA PHE A 795 -18.98 -14.86 9.22
C PHE A 795 -18.39 -16.20 8.75
N ILE A 796 -18.79 -17.31 9.39
CA ILE A 796 -18.32 -18.65 8.99
C ILE A 796 -18.83 -19.03 7.61
N CYS A 797 -20.09 -18.73 7.30
CA CYS A 797 -20.65 -18.91 5.96
C CYS A 797 -19.85 -18.15 4.89
N SER A 798 -19.43 -16.92 5.18
CA SER A 798 -18.55 -16.14 4.31
C SER A 798 -17.21 -16.82 4.06
N CYS A 799 -16.57 -17.34 5.12
CA CYS A 799 -15.30 -18.06 5.02
C CYS A 799 -15.42 -19.32 4.14
N VAL A 800 -16.45 -20.14 4.35
CA VAL A 800 -16.67 -21.39 3.59
C VAL A 800 -17.31 -21.16 2.22
N GLN A 801 -17.40 -19.90 1.77
CA GLN A 801 -17.92 -19.48 0.47
C GLN A 801 -19.41 -19.71 0.24
N LYS A 802 -20.19 -19.88 1.32
CA LYS A 802 -21.64 -20.05 1.26
C LYS A 802 -22.43 -18.85 1.79
N GLY A 803 -21.77 -17.75 2.14
CA GLY A 803 -22.39 -16.50 2.62
C GLY A 803 -22.90 -15.62 1.48
N ASN A 804 -23.60 -14.53 1.79
CA ASN A 804 -24.00 -13.55 0.75
C ASN A 804 -22.79 -12.77 0.22
N TRP A 805 -21.89 -12.39 1.12
CA TRP A 805 -20.60 -11.76 0.83
C TRP A 805 -19.51 -12.69 1.33
N ASN A 806 -18.73 -13.26 0.41
CA ASN A 806 -17.68 -14.22 0.75
C ASN A 806 -16.32 -13.52 0.91
N VAL A 807 -15.50 -14.03 1.82
CA VAL A 807 -14.07 -13.68 1.90
C VAL A 807 -13.40 -14.03 0.57
N LYS A 808 -12.49 -13.18 0.09
CA LYS A 808 -11.77 -13.44 -1.16
C LYS A 808 -10.89 -14.69 -1.03
N ARG A 809 -10.61 -15.33 -2.17
CA ARG A 809 -9.64 -16.42 -2.25
C ARG A 809 -8.55 -16.09 -3.26
N THR A 810 -7.34 -16.53 -2.97
CA THR A 810 -6.28 -16.62 -3.98
C THR A 810 -6.66 -17.68 -5.03
N PRO A 811 -6.07 -17.65 -6.24
CA PRO A 811 -6.23 -18.71 -7.23
C PRO A 811 -5.96 -20.13 -6.68
N GLY A 812 -5.01 -20.28 -5.76
CA GLY A 812 -4.66 -21.53 -5.08
C GLY A 812 -5.61 -21.91 -3.94
N GLY A 813 -6.64 -21.11 -3.65
CA GLY A 813 -7.72 -21.47 -2.73
C GLY A 813 -7.53 -21.02 -1.28
N LEU A 814 -6.49 -20.24 -0.96
CA LEU A 814 -6.30 -19.64 0.35
C LEU A 814 -7.25 -18.47 0.55
N LEU A 815 -7.90 -18.36 1.71
CA LEU A 815 -8.64 -17.16 2.10
C LEU A 815 -7.70 -15.95 2.17
N TRP A 816 -8.16 -14.79 1.70
CA TRP A 816 -7.29 -13.64 1.55
C TRP A 816 -8.00 -12.35 1.97
N TRP A 817 -7.47 -11.69 3.00
CA TRP A 817 -7.97 -10.40 3.50
C TRP A 817 -7.11 -9.23 3.03
N TYR A 818 -5.81 -9.30 3.29
CA TYR A 818 -4.89 -8.20 3.05
C TYR A 818 -3.61 -8.64 2.35
N GLU A 819 -2.94 -7.68 1.72
CA GLU A 819 -1.66 -7.89 1.02
C GLU A 819 -0.52 -8.21 1.98
N GLN A 820 -0.59 -7.71 3.22
CA GLN A 820 0.40 -7.95 4.26
C GLN A 820 -0.23 -8.77 5.37
N SER A 821 0.53 -9.73 5.90
CA SER A 821 0.15 -10.55 7.06
C SER A 821 -1.17 -11.32 6.89
N SER A 822 -1.57 -11.65 5.67
CA SER A 822 -2.85 -12.32 5.37
C SER A 822 -3.06 -13.61 6.16
N LEU A 823 -2.00 -14.39 6.38
CA LEU A 823 -2.09 -15.66 7.10
C LEU A 823 -2.51 -15.53 8.57
N GLN A 824 -2.32 -14.37 9.21
CA GLN A 824 -2.83 -14.17 10.57
C GLN A 824 -4.37 -14.24 10.59
N TYR A 825 -5.03 -13.61 9.61
CA TYR A 825 -6.49 -13.60 9.47
C TYR A 825 -7.03 -14.97 9.05
N VAL A 826 -6.30 -15.68 8.19
CA VAL A 826 -6.62 -17.06 7.85
C VAL A 826 -6.62 -17.92 9.11
N SER A 827 -5.52 -17.90 9.87
CA SER A 827 -5.36 -18.73 11.06
C SER A 827 -6.39 -18.42 12.15
N SER A 828 -6.69 -17.14 12.43
CA SER A 828 -7.71 -16.73 13.41
C SER A 828 -9.10 -17.15 12.98
N SER A 829 -9.45 -16.99 11.70
CA SER A 829 -10.74 -17.42 11.14
C SER A 829 -10.90 -18.94 11.16
N MET A 830 -9.82 -19.68 10.92
CA MET A 830 -9.84 -21.15 10.99
C MET A 830 -9.92 -21.66 12.42
N LEU A 831 -9.37 -20.93 13.40
CA LEU A 831 -9.62 -21.22 14.81
C LEU A 831 -11.11 -21.09 15.14
N LEU A 832 -11.77 -19.98 14.75
CA LEU A 832 -13.22 -19.84 14.95
C LEU A 832 -14.01 -20.93 14.23
N THR A 833 -13.65 -21.25 12.98
CA THR A 833 -14.34 -22.26 12.18
C THR A 833 -14.25 -23.65 12.80
N THR A 834 -13.08 -24.05 13.30
CA THR A 834 -12.88 -25.34 13.97
C THR A 834 -13.61 -25.43 15.30
N ILE A 835 -13.55 -24.38 16.12
CA ILE A 835 -14.24 -24.32 17.40
C ILE A 835 -15.76 -24.36 17.21
N TYR A 836 -16.28 -23.57 16.27
CA TYR A 836 -17.71 -23.54 16.02
C TYR A 836 -18.24 -24.86 15.43
N SER A 837 -17.42 -25.57 14.65
CA SER A 837 -17.72 -26.94 14.22
C SER A 837 -17.97 -27.88 15.41
N ASP A 838 -17.13 -27.82 16.43
CA ASP A 838 -17.31 -28.64 17.64
C ASP A 838 -18.53 -28.19 18.44
N TYR A 839 -18.84 -26.88 18.48
CA TYR A 839 -20.07 -26.39 19.12
C TYR A 839 -21.32 -26.92 18.42
N LEU A 840 -21.37 -26.84 17.09
CA LEU A 840 -22.47 -27.39 16.29
C LEU A 840 -22.59 -28.90 16.46
N SER A 841 -21.46 -29.63 16.44
CA SER A 841 -21.45 -31.09 16.65
C SER A 841 -22.03 -31.47 18.01
N ASN A 842 -21.61 -30.79 19.07
CA ASN A 842 -22.11 -31.02 20.43
C ASN A 842 -23.60 -30.70 20.57
N ALA A 843 -24.07 -29.66 19.86
CA ALA A 843 -25.48 -29.30 19.80
C ALA A 843 -26.30 -30.14 18.81
N ARG A 844 -25.67 -31.07 18.08
CA ARG A 844 -26.28 -31.83 16.96
C ARG A 844 -26.96 -30.92 15.93
N ALA A 845 -26.35 -29.77 15.68
CA ALA A 845 -26.85 -28.74 14.78
C ALA A 845 -26.07 -28.72 13.46
N THR A 846 -26.72 -28.17 12.42
CA THR A 846 -26.13 -27.95 11.10
C THR A 846 -26.18 -26.46 10.80
N LEU A 847 -25.08 -25.89 10.30
CA LEU A 847 -25.00 -24.49 9.93
C LEU A 847 -25.84 -24.23 8.67
N GLN A 848 -26.75 -23.26 8.75
CA GLN A 848 -27.57 -22.85 7.61
C GLN A 848 -26.97 -21.60 6.96
N CYS A 849 -26.32 -21.78 5.82
CA CYS A 849 -25.79 -20.67 5.02
C CYS A 849 -26.73 -20.29 3.88
N PRO A 850 -26.66 -19.04 3.39
CA PRO A 850 -27.46 -18.58 2.25
C PRO A 850 -27.36 -19.48 1.00
N ARG A 851 -26.18 -20.07 0.74
CA ARG A 851 -25.95 -20.99 -0.41
C ARG A 851 -25.96 -22.48 -0.03
N GLY A 852 -26.68 -22.84 1.03
CA GLY A 852 -26.94 -24.22 1.42
C GLY A 852 -26.32 -24.62 2.75
N ALA A 853 -26.81 -25.72 3.31
CA ALA A 853 -26.36 -26.24 4.59
C ALA A 853 -24.87 -26.62 4.59
N VAL A 854 -24.23 -26.48 5.75
CA VAL A 854 -22.83 -26.86 6.00
C VAL A 854 -22.77 -27.71 7.26
N HIS A 855 -22.30 -28.94 7.12
CA HIS A 855 -22.14 -29.84 8.25
C HIS A 855 -20.85 -29.53 9.02
N PRO A 856 -20.77 -29.88 10.32
CA PRO A 856 -19.55 -29.70 11.08
C PRO A 856 -18.29 -30.33 10.42
N SER A 857 -18.44 -31.49 9.79
CA SER A 857 -17.37 -32.14 9.02
C SER A 857 -16.86 -31.31 7.84
N ASP A 858 -17.72 -30.53 7.21
CA ASP A 858 -17.36 -29.65 6.10
C ASP A 858 -16.50 -28.48 6.60
N LEU A 859 -16.84 -27.94 7.78
CA LEU A 859 -16.07 -26.89 8.44
C LEU A 859 -14.65 -27.37 8.81
N ILE A 860 -14.52 -28.59 9.33
CA ILE A 860 -13.21 -29.19 9.63
C ILE A 860 -12.42 -29.44 8.35
N SER A 861 -13.04 -30.01 7.33
CA SER A 861 -12.39 -30.25 6.02
C SER A 861 -11.91 -28.93 5.40
N PHE A 862 -12.70 -27.87 5.52
CA PHE A 862 -12.32 -26.56 5.02
C PHE A 862 -11.15 -25.97 5.81
N ALA A 863 -11.19 -26.01 7.15
CA ALA A 863 -10.07 -25.54 7.97
C ALA A 863 -8.79 -26.32 7.70
N GLN A 864 -8.89 -27.64 7.51
CA GLN A 864 -7.80 -28.48 7.09
C GLN A 864 -7.21 -28.01 5.75
N SER A 865 -8.03 -27.69 4.74
CA SER A 865 -7.54 -27.21 3.45
C SER A 865 -6.69 -25.92 3.56
N GLN A 866 -7.07 -25.00 4.45
CA GLN A 866 -6.35 -23.75 4.67
C GLN A 866 -5.03 -23.99 5.40
N VAL A 867 -5.00 -24.90 6.38
CA VAL A 867 -3.76 -25.30 7.07
C VAL A 867 -2.84 -26.08 6.14
N GLU A 868 -3.36 -26.99 5.32
CA GLU A 868 -2.57 -27.69 4.31
C GLU A 868 -1.95 -26.72 3.32
N TYR A 869 -2.69 -25.69 2.90
CA TYR A 869 -2.14 -24.60 2.08
C TYR A 869 -0.96 -23.92 2.80
N ILE A 870 -1.11 -23.55 4.08
CA ILE A 870 -0.02 -22.99 4.90
C ILE A 870 1.18 -23.94 4.95
N LEU A 871 0.94 -25.24 5.03
CA LEU A 871 1.97 -26.27 5.17
C LEU A 871 2.60 -26.73 3.85
N GLY A 872 2.13 -26.23 2.70
CA GLY A 872 2.77 -26.45 1.39
C GLY A 872 1.85 -26.97 0.29
N ASN A 873 0.58 -27.25 0.56
CA ASN A 873 -0.42 -27.60 -0.45
C ASN A 873 -0.93 -26.34 -1.16
N ASN A 874 -0.02 -25.66 -1.84
CA ASN A 874 -0.26 -24.41 -2.56
C ASN A 874 0.48 -24.42 -3.90
N PRO A 875 0.18 -23.47 -4.81
CA PRO A 875 0.79 -23.45 -6.15
C PRO A 875 2.33 -23.41 -6.18
N LEU A 876 2.98 -23.01 -5.08
CA LEU A 876 4.45 -22.94 -4.99
C LEU A 876 5.08 -24.21 -4.40
N GLY A 877 4.28 -25.13 -3.86
CA GLY A 877 4.77 -26.27 -3.07
C GLY A 877 5.63 -25.83 -1.89
N LEU A 878 5.38 -24.63 -1.35
CA LEU A 878 6.22 -23.95 -0.36
C LEU A 878 5.47 -23.93 0.98
N SER A 879 6.02 -24.53 2.03
CA SER A 879 5.47 -24.34 3.37
C SER A 879 5.71 -22.91 3.83
N TYR A 880 4.67 -22.19 4.21
CA TYR A 880 4.78 -20.88 4.87
C TYR A 880 5.12 -21.00 6.37
N MET A 881 5.25 -22.23 6.89
CA MET A 881 5.81 -22.48 8.22
C MET A 881 7.30 -22.80 8.10
N VAL A 882 8.14 -21.94 8.67
CA VAL A 882 9.59 -22.07 8.66
C VAL A 882 10.02 -23.36 9.36
N GLY A 883 10.87 -24.15 8.71
CA GLY A 883 11.35 -25.43 9.24
C GLY A 883 10.37 -26.60 9.12
N TYR A 884 9.25 -26.43 8.39
CA TYR A 884 8.31 -27.51 8.09
C TYR A 884 8.42 -27.94 6.62
N GLY A 885 8.48 -29.25 6.36
CA GLY A 885 8.63 -29.81 5.02
C GLY A 885 10.01 -29.56 4.38
N GLY A 886 10.15 -29.92 3.09
CA GLY A 886 11.41 -29.81 2.35
C GLY A 886 11.68 -28.43 1.73
N LYS A 887 10.67 -27.55 1.70
CA LYS A 887 10.75 -26.22 1.09
C LYS A 887 9.97 -25.22 1.94
N TYR A 888 10.66 -24.25 2.53
CA TYR A 888 10.11 -23.20 3.40
C TYR A 888 10.95 -21.91 3.30
N PRO A 889 10.41 -20.73 3.72
CA PRO A 889 11.13 -19.47 3.74
C PRO A 889 12.42 -19.51 4.57
N GLN A 890 13.51 -19.06 3.98
CA GLN A 890 14.84 -19.06 4.58
C GLN A 890 15.31 -17.66 4.99
N GLN A 891 14.73 -16.60 4.43
CA GLN A 891 15.14 -15.20 4.68
C GLN A 891 14.04 -14.43 5.41
N VAL A 892 13.62 -14.95 6.56
CA VAL A 892 12.52 -14.41 7.38
C VAL A 892 12.90 -13.03 7.94
N HIS A 893 11.99 -12.05 7.89
CA HIS A 893 12.13 -10.73 8.52
C HIS A 893 12.09 -10.84 10.05
N HIS A 894 13.20 -11.27 10.66
CA HIS A 894 13.27 -11.48 12.09
C HIS A 894 14.71 -11.32 12.60
N ARG A 895 14.92 -10.36 13.51
CA ARG A 895 16.27 -9.95 13.99
C ARG A 895 17.02 -11.10 14.66
N GLY A 896 16.39 -11.78 15.62
CA GLY A 896 17.04 -12.86 16.37
C GLY A 896 17.44 -14.07 15.51
N SER A 897 16.74 -14.31 14.40
CA SER A 897 17.03 -15.46 13.52
C SER A 897 18.01 -15.11 12.40
N SER A 898 17.97 -13.85 11.93
CA SER A 898 18.82 -13.34 10.85
C SER A 898 20.26 -13.02 11.27
N ILE A 899 20.53 -12.87 12.57
CA ILE A 899 21.86 -12.58 13.11
C ILE A 899 22.42 -13.82 13.80
N VAL A 900 23.73 -14.08 13.65
CA VAL A 900 24.40 -15.22 14.30
C VAL A 900 24.10 -15.29 15.80
N SER A 901 23.73 -16.47 16.30
CA SER A 901 23.41 -16.66 17.72
C SER A 901 24.49 -16.12 18.67
N ILE A 902 24.07 -15.47 19.76
CA ILE A 902 24.96 -15.04 20.85
C ILE A 902 25.71 -16.22 21.50
N LYS A 903 25.18 -17.44 21.41
CA LYS A 903 25.84 -18.66 21.89
C LYS A 903 27.02 -19.07 21.00
N LYS A 904 26.97 -18.69 19.71
CA LYS A 904 28.02 -18.99 18.72
C LYS A 904 29.04 -17.86 18.61
N ASP A 905 28.60 -16.61 18.61
CA ASP A 905 29.46 -15.43 18.58
C ASP A 905 28.99 -14.41 19.63
N ARG A 906 29.81 -14.20 20.66
CA ARG A 906 29.51 -13.29 21.78
C ARG A 906 29.84 -11.84 21.49
N ARG A 907 30.45 -11.51 20.34
CA ARG A 907 30.72 -10.12 19.97
C ARG A 907 29.40 -9.41 19.75
N LYS A 908 29.23 -8.26 20.40
CA LYS A 908 28.02 -7.44 20.30
C LYS A 908 27.82 -6.96 18.86
N VAL A 909 26.61 -7.05 18.34
CA VAL A 909 26.23 -6.50 17.02
C VAL A 909 25.60 -5.13 17.24
N GLY A 910 26.22 -4.09 16.67
CA GLY A 910 25.71 -2.72 16.78
C GLY A 910 24.47 -2.46 15.92
N CYS A 911 23.73 -1.39 16.24
CA CYS A 911 22.50 -0.98 15.56
C CYS A 911 22.62 -0.91 14.02
N GLY A 912 23.54 -0.08 13.50
CA GLY A 912 23.77 0.02 12.05
C GLY A 912 24.53 -1.16 11.45
N GLU A 913 25.42 -1.79 12.23
CA GLU A 913 26.16 -2.99 11.81
C GLU A 913 25.19 -4.13 11.42
N GLY A 914 24.12 -4.28 12.19
CA GLY A 914 23.04 -5.21 11.91
C GLY A 914 22.46 -5.09 10.51
N TYR A 915 22.18 -3.86 10.07
CA TYR A 915 21.60 -3.62 8.76
C TYR A 915 22.55 -3.99 7.62
N TYR A 916 23.79 -3.51 7.72
CA TYR A 916 24.81 -3.73 6.69
C TYR A 916 25.26 -5.19 6.62
N ARG A 917 25.46 -5.87 7.76
CA ARG A 917 26.02 -7.23 7.79
C ARG A 917 24.99 -8.35 7.69
N TRP A 918 23.80 -8.14 8.25
CA TRP A 918 22.83 -9.21 8.43
C TRP A 918 21.53 -8.95 7.69
N TYR A 919 20.92 -7.77 7.83
CA TYR A 919 19.63 -7.48 7.19
C TYR A 919 19.67 -7.60 5.66
N GLY A 920 20.60 -6.88 5.00
CA GLY A 920 20.74 -6.88 3.54
C GLY A 920 21.42 -8.12 2.94
N ARG A 921 21.85 -9.07 3.79
CA ARG A 921 22.56 -10.26 3.33
C ARG A 921 21.61 -11.21 2.61
N ASN A 922 21.85 -11.43 1.31
CA ASN A 922 21.16 -12.42 0.49
C ASN A 922 21.63 -13.84 0.80
N ALA A 923 21.31 -14.33 2.00
CA ALA A 923 21.60 -15.66 2.47
C ALA A 923 20.54 -16.09 3.51
N PRO A 924 20.30 -17.40 3.67
CA PRO A 924 19.43 -17.93 4.71
C PRO A 924 19.76 -17.36 6.09
N ASN A 925 18.74 -17.16 6.92
CA ASN A 925 18.90 -16.78 8.31
C ASN A 925 19.78 -17.84 9.01
N PRO A 926 20.86 -17.42 9.72
CA PRO A 926 21.80 -18.34 10.36
C PRO A 926 21.15 -19.19 11.46
N ASN A 927 20.04 -18.75 12.04
CA ASN A 927 19.22 -19.56 12.93
C ASN A 927 17.87 -19.83 12.26
N VAL A 928 17.51 -21.10 12.08
CA VAL A 928 16.20 -21.46 11.52
C VAL A 928 15.13 -21.17 12.59
N LEU A 929 14.18 -20.29 12.26
CA LEU A 929 13.08 -19.89 13.15
C LEU A 929 11.94 -20.91 13.09
N VAL A 930 12.21 -22.13 13.56
CA VAL A 930 11.30 -23.28 13.44
C VAL A 930 9.90 -22.93 13.97
N GLY A 931 8.89 -23.18 13.15
CA GLY A 931 7.48 -22.99 13.47
C GLY A 931 6.91 -21.61 13.22
N ALA A 932 7.74 -20.62 12.86
CA ALA A 932 7.25 -19.31 12.47
C ALA A 932 6.38 -19.43 11.22
N MET A 933 5.12 -19.02 11.31
CA MET A 933 4.27 -18.81 10.16
C MET A 933 4.54 -17.40 9.66
N VAL A 934 5.11 -17.28 8.47
CA VAL A 934 5.33 -15.97 7.85
C VAL A 934 4.00 -15.33 7.46
N ALA A 935 4.01 -14.02 7.19
CA ALA A 935 2.84 -13.26 6.77
C ALA A 935 2.07 -13.86 5.57
N GLY A 936 2.80 -14.54 4.66
CA GLY A 936 2.23 -15.40 3.63
C GLY A 936 2.23 -14.80 2.22
N PRO A 937 1.54 -15.45 1.25
CA PRO A 937 1.55 -15.01 -0.12
C PRO A 937 0.67 -13.78 -0.37
N ASN A 938 0.89 -13.13 -1.52
CA ASN A 938 -0.02 -12.14 -2.05
C ASN A 938 -1.33 -12.75 -2.57
N SER A 939 -2.23 -11.90 -3.07
CA SER A 939 -3.55 -12.30 -3.61
C SER A 939 -3.50 -13.29 -4.78
N LYS A 940 -2.32 -13.56 -5.36
CA LYS A 940 -2.10 -14.44 -6.51
C LYS A 940 -1.22 -15.65 -6.17
N ASP A 941 -1.15 -16.04 -4.90
CA ASP A 941 -0.30 -17.14 -4.40
C ASP A 941 1.22 -16.87 -4.54
N GLY A 942 1.62 -15.65 -4.88
CA GLY A 942 3.01 -15.26 -5.07
C GLY A 942 3.70 -14.97 -3.74
N PHE A 943 4.91 -15.51 -3.56
CA PHE A 943 5.72 -15.33 -2.36
C PHE A 943 7.18 -15.01 -2.72
N ASN A 944 7.74 -13.97 -2.11
CA ASN A 944 9.12 -13.55 -2.29
C ASN A 944 9.88 -13.67 -0.95
N ASP A 945 10.73 -14.70 -0.86
CA ASP A 945 11.54 -15.04 0.32
C ASP A 945 12.76 -14.12 0.45
N THR A 946 12.51 -12.88 0.83
CA THR A 946 13.54 -11.90 1.15
C THR A 946 13.23 -11.20 2.46
N ARG A 947 14.27 -11.04 3.28
CA ARG A 947 14.19 -10.40 4.60
C ARG A 947 13.68 -8.97 4.54
N ALA A 948 13.85 -8.29 3.40
CA ALA A 948 13.34 -6.94 3.20
C ALA A 948 11.84 -6.88 2.87
N ASN A 949 11.22 -8.01 2.56
CA ASN A 949 9.78 -8.11 2.28
C ASN A 949 9.04 -8.54 3.54
N ASN A 950 9.03 -7.67 4.55
CA ASN A 950 8.33 -7.91 5.81
C ASN A 950 6.84 -8.23 5.60
N GLY A 951 6.18 -7.60 4.62
CA GLY A 951 4.79 -7.87 4.26
C GLY A 951 4.45 -9.34 3.92
N GLN A 952 5.44 -10.15 3.53
CA GLN A 952 5.25 -11.60 3.29
C GLN A 952 6.10 -12.47 4.21
N THR A 953 7.27 -12.01 4.64
CA THR A 953 8.27 -12.83 5.36
C THR A 953 8.30 -12.58 6.87
N GLU A 954 7.59 -11.58 7.38
CA GLU A 954 7.52 -11.32 8.82
C GLU A 954 6.55 -12.28 9.51
N PRO A 955 6.99 -13.02 10.54
CA PRO A 955 6.09 -13.78 11.39
C PRO A 955 5.55 -12.91 12.52
N ALA A 956 4.33 -13.19 12.96
CA ALA A 956 3.71 -12.49 14.09
C ALA A 956 3.17 -13.48 15.12
N THR A 957 3.25 -13.10 16.40
CA THR A 957 2.68 -13.92 17.50
C THR A 957 1.17 -14.13 17.37
N THR A 958 0.43 -13.19 16.77
CA THR A 958 -1.03 -13.24 16.59
C THR A 958 -1.48 -14.41 15.72
N GLY A 959 -0.92 -14.54 14.51
CA GLY A 959 -1.26 -15.61 13.58
C GLY A 959 -0.79 -16.99 14.07
N ASN A 960 0.41 -17.07 14.60
CA ASN A 960 0.94 -18.31 15.16
C ASN A 960 0.12 -18.81 16.36
N ALA A 961 -0.43 -17.92 17.20
CA ALA A 961 -1.24 -18.28 18.36
C ALA A 961 -2.54 -18.98 17.93
N ALA A 962 -3.21 -18.44 16.91
CA ALA A 962 -4.42 -19.03 16.37
C ALA A 962 -4.17 -20.42 15.78
N LEU A 963 -3.08 -20.54 15.01
CA LEU A 963 -2.72 -21.78 14.32
C LEU A 963 -2.49 -22.96 15.28
N VAL A 964 -1.94 -22.70 16.47
CA VAL A 964 -1.70 -23.73 17.50
C VAL A 964 -2.99 -24.47 17.87
N GLY A 965 -4.11 -23.76 18.07
CA GLY A 965 -5.39 -24.38 18.38
C GLY A 965 -5.94 -25.19 17.21
N VAL A 966 -5.86 -24.66 15.99
CA VAL A 966 -6.31 -25.35 14.77
C VAL A 966 -5.52 -26.65 14.57
N LEU A 967 -4.19 -26.60 14.70
CA LEU A 967 -3.31 -27.75 14.56
C LEU A 967 -3.56 -28.81 15.62
N ALA A 968 -3.82 -28.41 16.87
CA ALA A 968 -4.21 -29.37 17.91
C ALA A 968 -5.53 -30.06 17.57
N ARG A 969 -6.49 -29.36 16.97
CA ARG A 969 -7.77 -29.97 16.57
C ARG A 969 -7.64 -30.93 15.37
N LEU A 970 -6.68 -30.69 14.48
CA LEU A 970 -6.42 -31.51 13.28
C LEU A 970 -5.46 -32.69 13.53
N ALA A 971 -4.57 -32.59 14.52
CA ALA A 971 -3.61 -33.62 14.92
C ALA A 971 -4.23 -34.72 15.78
#